data_AF-A0A6I2Z0L9-F1
#
_entry.id   AF-A0A6I2Z0L9-F1
#
_cell.length_a   1.000
_cell.length_b   1.000
_cell.length_c   1.000
_cell.angle_alpha   90.00
_cell.angle_beta   90.00
_cell.angle_gamma   90.00
#
_symmetry.space_group_name_H-M   'P 1'
#
loop_
_entity.id
_entity.type
_entity.pdbx_description
1 polymer ?
#
loop_
_entity_poly.entity_id
_entity_poly.type
_entity_poly.pdbx_seq_one_letter_code
_entity_poly.pdbx_strand_id
1 'polypeptide(L)'
;MGIVVAIDGPSGAGKSSTAKSIAIRAGWNYLDTGALYRALAWLAIENKIADPKDLLRAMKAQPLSFNSDPSDPKIFAGGVDITREIRSAEVTERVSEVSAHPEVRTALLDVQSKIIATARKGIIVEGRDIGTVVVPDAPLKIFLTADLGARARRRDQELNNDSLDVSLLQQVEKSLEQRDSADSTRATSPLAMAADAIVIDSTQLDLEETSDRIWELLKERKLLGLPIVALLGRPNVGKSTLINRFLGRREAIVEDTPGVTRDRVKYECTWNGQDFMVMDTGGWEAKPDGISIGVSLNAELAMQEADVLLFVIDAQVGALDEDDVLVRDLRKMKKPIILVANKVDGEREETQAHTLWNLGLGEPYFVSALHGRGSGDLLDHITSVLPEVGGAQVQDGYRRVALIGRPNVGKSSLLNILAGQNRALVDDVAGTTRDPIDELIDLGGSTWRFIDTAGIRRRANQQSGTDYYATLRTQAALERAEVAVVVLDAAEPISEQDLRIITMVEEAGKALIIVMNKWDLVDEDRQITLDREVDRHLDQVEWAQRVNLAAKTGWHRDRLAPALRTALASWERRVPTSKLNSFLGTLIAATPPPVRGGKQPKILYATQAGISPPRFVIFTTGFLESSYRRFIERRLREEFGFPGTPVQVAVRVRERE
;
A
#
# COMPACT_ATOMS: atom_id res chain seq x y z
N MET A 1 14.09 6.28 -0.48
CA MET A 1 14.14 4.98 0.23
C MET A 1 13.05 4.11 -0.36
N GLY A 2 13.28 2.80 -0.55
CA GLY A 2 12.23 1.90 -1.02
C GLY A 2 11.15 1.67 0.04
N ILE A 3 10.04 1.04 -0.35
CA ILE A 3 8.96 0.67 0.58
C ILE A 3 9.45 -0.38 1.58
N VAL A 4 9.09 -0.23 2.85
CA VAL A 4 9.47 -1.17 3.92
C VAL A 4 8.22 -1.87 4.44
N VAL A 5 8.25 -3.20 4.48
CA VAL A 5 7.22 -4.02 5.13
C VAL A 5 7.81 -4.72 6.34
N ALA A 6 7.17 -4.54 7.49
CA ALA A 6 7.52 -5.26 8.72
C ALA A 6 6.64 -6.50 8.89
N ILE A 7 7.23 -7.66 9.15
CA ILE A 7 6.52 -8.89 9.50
C ILE A 7 6.99 -9.39 10.86
N ASP A 8 6.14 -9.23 11.87
CA ASP A 8 6.33 -9.71 13.23
C ASP A 8 5.42 -10.90 13.53
N GLY A 9 5.68 -11.60 14.63
CA GLY A 9 4.87 -12.73 15.08
C GLY A 9 5.69 -13.77 15.85
N PRO A 10 5.04 -14.76 16.47
CA PRO A 10 5.73 -15.79 17.24
C PRO A 10 6.49 -16.78 16.35
N SER A 11 7.30 -17.64 16.96
CA SER A 11 8.06 -18.67 16.24
C SER A 11 7.10 -19.69 15.59
N GLY A 12 7.43 -20.16 14.38
CA GLY A 12 6.61 -21.14 13.64
C GLY A 12 5.36 -20.56 12.96
N ALA A 13 5.10 -19.26 13.06
CA ALA A 13 3.94 -18.61 12.41
C ALA A 13 4.03 -18.54 10.87
N GLY A 14 5.18 -18.88 10.27
CA GLY A 14 5.37 -18.83 8.81
C GLY A 14 5.96 -17.52 8.27
N LYS A 15 6.53 -16.67 9.13
CA LYS A 15 7.07 -15.34 8.78
C LYS A 15 8.12 -15.39 7.67
N SER A 16 9.18 -16.19 7.85
CA SER A 16 10.30 -16.27 6.90
C SER A 16 9.85 -16.72 5.52
N SER A 17 9.01 -17.76 5.44
CA SER A 17 8.51 -18.27 4.16
C SER A 17 7.62 -17.25 3.46
N THR A 18 6.71 -16.61 4.20
CA THR A 18 5.81 -15.57 3.69
C THR A 18 6.59 -14.35 3.21
N ALA A 19 7.55 -13.88 4.02
CA ALA A 19 8.39 -12.74 3.69
C ALA A 19 9.21 -12.96 2.41
N LYS A 20 9.81 -14.16 2.24
CA LYS A 20 10.54 -14.50 1.02
C LYS A 20 9.63 -14.59 -0.19
N SER A 21 8.48 -15.25 -0.07
CA SER A 21 7.49 -15.40 -1.15
C SER A 21 7.11 -14.04 -1.73
N ILE A 22 6.75 -13.08 -0.86
CA ILE A 22 6.35 -11.73 -1.27
C ILE A 22 7.56 -10.94 -1.82
N ALA A 23 8.73 -11.04 -1.19
CA ALA A 23 9.93 -10.34 -1.64
C ALA A 23 10.37 -10.81 -3.05
N ILE A 24 10.31 -12.12 -3.32
CA ILE A 24 10.57 -12.69 -4.65
C ILE A 24 9.56 -12.15 -5.66
N ARG A 25 8.26 -12.23 -5.36
CA ARG A 25 7.19 -11.75 -6.25
C ARG A 25 7.30 -10.27 -6.57
N ALA A 26 7.66 -9.43 -5.58
CA ALA A 26 7.81 -7.99 -5.76
C ALA A 26 9.18 -7.56 -6.35
N GLY A 27 10.16 -8.47 -6.44
CA GLY A 27 11.54 -8.11 -6.74
C GLY A 27 12.15 -7.17 -5.69
N TRP A 28 11.78 -7.38 -4.43
CA TRP A 28 12.24 -6.60 -3.27
C TRP A 28 13.34 -7.33 -2.51
N ASN A 29 14.09 -6.57 -1.70
CA ASN A 29 15.07 -7.12 -0.78
C ASN A 29 14.36 -7.83 0.40
N TYR A 30 15.09 -8.70 1.09
CA TYR A 30 14.63 -9.39 2.29
C TYR A 30 15.65 -9.24 3.43
N LEU A 31 15.17 -9.23 4.68
CA LEU A 31 16.01 -9.22 5.87
C LEU A 31 15.42 -10.11 6.97
N ASP A 32 16.13 -11.19 7.32
CA ASP A 32 15.92 -11.98 8.54
C ASP A 32 16.70 -11.34 9.69
N THR A 33 16.02 -10.55 10.52
CA THR A 33 16.71 -9.95 11.68
C THR A 33 17.15 -10.99 12.69
N GLY A 34 16.43 -12.13 12.80
CA GLY A 34 16.79 -13.24 13.67
C GLY A 34 18.11 -13.88 13.28
N ALA A 35 18.46 -13.89 11.98
CA ALA A 35 19.78 -14.35 11.52
C ALA A 35 20.91 -13.48 12.08
N LEU A 36 20.75 -12.16 12.15
CA LEU A 36 21.76 -11.25 12.73
C LEU A 36 21.99 -11.51 14.22
N TYR A 37 20.91 -11.72 14.99
CA TYR A 37 21.03 -12.10 16.41
C TYR A 37 21.70 -13.46 16.58
N ARG A 38 21.36 -14.45 15.74
CA ARG A 38 22.00 -15.78 15.76
C ARG A 38 23.47 -15.73 15.34
N ALA A 39 23.85 -14.85 14.42
CA ALA A 39 25.26 -14.62 14.06
C ALA A 39 26.07 -14.05 15.23
N LEU A 40 25.50 -13.13 16.01
CA LEU A 40 26.15 -12.67 17.24
C LEU A 40 26.25 -13.78 18.29
N ALA A 41 25.23 -14.61 18.44
CA ALA A 41 25.30 -15.76 19.33
C ALA A 41 26.36 -16.78 18.89
N TRP A 42 26.48 -17.02 17.58
CA TRP A 42 27.55 -17.84 17.02
C TRP A 42 28.94 -17.24 17.30
N LEU A 43 29.12 -15.92 17.09
CA LEU A 43 30.37 -15.23 17.43
C LEU A 43 30.72 -15.35 18.91
N ALA A 44 29.72 -15.26 19.79
CA ALA A 44 29.91 -15.43 21.23
C ALA A 44 30.39 -16.84 21.58
N ILE A 45 29.81 -17.88 20.96
CA ILE A 45 30.20 -19.28 21.16
C ILE A 45 31.61 -19.53 20.64
N GLU A 46 31.88 -19.16 19.39
CA GLU A 46 33.16 -19.41 18.70
C GLU A 46 34.33 -18.77 19.44
N ASN A 47 34.14 -17.56 19.97
CA ASN A 47 35.16 -16.81 20.69
C ASN A 47 35.10 -17.01 22.22
N LYS A 48 34.20 -17.85 22.73
CA LYS A 48 33.96 -18.09 24.18
C LYS A 48 33.72 -16.80 24.98
N ILE A 49 32.95 -15.89 24.40
CA ILE A 49 32.63 -14.57 24.97
C ILE A 49 31.32 -14.65 25.77
N ALA A 50 31.36 -14.20 27.01
CA ALA A 50 30.18 -14.03 27.86
C ALA A 50 29.79 -12.56 28.09
N ASP A 51 30.76 -11.63 28.02
CA ASP A 51 30.51 -10.21 28.26
C ASP A 51 30.02 -9.48 26.99
N PRO A 52 28.94 -8.67 27.07
CA PRO A 52 28.40 -7.95 25.92
C PRO A 52 29.38 -6.97 25.26
N LYS A 53 30.27 -6.32 26.03
CA LYS A 53 31.21 -5.34 25.48
C LYS A 53 32.30 -6.03 24.68
N ASP A 54 32.77 -7.17 25.15
CA ASP A 54 33.70 -8.02 24.39
C ASP A 54 33.05 -8.59 23.14
N LEU A 55 31.76 -8.94 23.19
CA LEU A 55 31.02 -9.38 22.01
C LEU A 55 30.91 -8.26 20.96
N LEU A 56 30.67 -7.03 21.38
CA LEU A 56 30.65 -5.86 20.49
C LEU A 56 32.03 -5.57 19.89
N ARG A 57 33.12 -5.81 20.62
CA ARG A 57 34.49 -5.73 20.07
C ARG A 57 34.72 -6.81 19.02
N ALA A 58 34.29 -8.04 19.28
CA ALA A 58 34.38 -9.14 18.32
C ALA A 58 33.57 -8.83 17.05
N MET A 59 32.35 -8.29 17.18
CA MET A 59 31.54 -7.85 16.04
C MET A 59 32.23 -6.76 15.20
N LYS A 60 32.99 -5.87 15.82
CA LYS A 60 33.77 -4.86 15.08
C LYS A 60 34.98 -5.48 14.36
N ALA A 61 35.62 -6.48 14.96
CA ALA A 61 36.74 -7.19 14.36
C ALA A 61 36.29 -8.13 13.21
N GLN A 62 35.10 -8.72 13.33
CA GLN A 62 34.45 -9.54 12.33
C GLN A 62 33.06 -8.97 12.01
N PRO A 63 33.00 -7.91 11.16
CA PRO A 63 31.74 -7.26 10.81
C PRO A 63 30.73 -8.24 10.24
N LEU A 64 29.48 -8.08 10.67
CA LEU A 64 28.36 -8.83 10.13
C LEU A 64 27.85 -8.18 8.84
N SER A 65 27.59 -8.99 7.83
CA SER A 65 26.91 -8.56 6.60
C SER A 65 25.85 -9.58 6.17
N PHE A 66 24.76 -9.09 5.58
CA PHE A 66 23.65 -9.92 5.13
C PHE A 66 23.41 -9.72 3.64
N ASN A 67 23.38 -10.81 2.87
CA ASN A 67 22.88 -10.79 1.49
C ASN A 67 21.36 -10.78 1.52
N SER A 68 20.79 -9.65 1.09
CA SER A 68 19.35 -9.40 1.09
C SER A 68 18.59 -9.98 -0.10
N ASP A 69 19.23 -10.79 -0.95
CA ASP A 69 18.55 -11.54 -2.01
C ASP A 69 17.58 -12.56 -1.38
N PRO A 70 16.26 -12.46 -1.61
CA PRO A 70 15.29 -13.37 -1.02
C PRO A 70 15.39 -14.81 -1.54
N SER A 71 16.00 -15.02 -2.72
CA SER A 71 16.19 -16.37 -3.30
C SER A 71 17.35 -17.13 -2.69
N ASP A 72 18.39 -16.42 -2.21
CA ASP A 72 19.57 -17.02 -1.55
C ASP A 72 20.09 -16.12 -0.41
N PRO A 73 19.31 -15.95 0.68
CA PRO A 73 19.70 -15.08 1.78
C PRO A 73 20.85 -15.71 2.57
N LYS A 74 21.94 -14.96 2.68
CA LYS A 74 23.19 -15.39 3.33
C LYS A 74 23.63 -14.42 4.39
N ILE A 75 24.26 -14.93 5.43
CA ILE A 75 24.86 -14.14 6.48
C ILE A 75 26.36 -14.43 6.59
N PHE A 76 27.14 -13.38 6.77
CA PHE A 76 28.59 -13.47 6.86
C PHE A 76 29.08 -12.80 8.13
N ALA A 77 30.14 -13.36 8.72
CA ALA A 77 30.93 -12.73 9.78
C ALA A 77 32.39 -12.63 9.32
N GLY A 78 32.93 -11.42 9.23
CA GLY A 78 34.30 -11.21 8.74
C GLY A 78 34.54 -11.74 7.32
N GLY A 79 33.50 -11.80 6.48
CA GLY A 79 33.55 -12.32 5.11
C GLY A 79 33.37 -13.83 4.96
N VAL A 80 33.24 -14.58 6.06
CA VAL A 80 32.95 -16.02 6.05
C VAL A 80 31.45 -16.26 6.07
N ASP A 81 30.93 -17.09 5.16
CA ASP A 81 29.52 -17.50 5.15
C ASP A 81 29.25 -18.42 6.35
N ILE A 82 28.39 -17.97 7.27
CA ILE A 82 28.02 -18.69 8.50
C ILE A 82 26.56 -19.13 8.48
N THR A 83 25.93 -19.12 7.30
CA THR A 83 24.48 -19.31 7.14
C THR A 83 24.00 -20.65 7.70
N ARG A 84 24.82 -21.71 7.65
CA ARG A 84 24.43 -23.04 8.16
C ARG A 84 24.68 -23.16 9.67
N GLU A 85 25.79 -22.59 10.11
CA GLU A 85 26.32 -22.64 11.47
C GLU A 85 25.38 -21.94 12.45
N ILE A 86 24.79 -20.80 12.04
CA ILE A 86 23.83 -20.05 12.87
C ILE A 86 22.50 -20.80 13.12
N ARG A 87 22.28 -21.96 12.49
CA ARG A 87 21.07 -22.78 12.68
C ARG A 87 21.27 -23.94 13.66
N SER A 88 22.43 -24.05 14.29
CA SER A 88 22.70 -25.09 15.28
C SER A 88 21.80 -24.95 16.53
N ALA A 89 21.60 -26.07 17.24
CA ALA A 89 20.85 -26.09 18.49
C ALA A 89 21.50 -25.19 19.55
N GLU A 90 22.83 -25.24 19.66
CA GLU A 90 23.62 -24.44 20.60
C GLU A 90 23.44 -22.92 20.37
N VAL A 91 23.49 -22.48 19.11
CA VAL A 91 23.22 -21.06 18.76
C VAL A 91 21.79 -20.67 19.10
N THR A 92 20.84 -21.58 18.85
CA THR A 92 19.42 -21.34 19.13
C THR A 92 19.14 -21.19 20.63
N GLU A 93 19.85 -21.92 21.50
CA GLU A 93 19.74 -21.77 22.95
C GLU A 93 20.38 -20.45 23.44
N ARG A 94 21.51 -20.06 22.84
CA ARG A 94 22.27 -18.86 23.24
C ARG A 94 21.67 -17.54 22.77
N VAL A 95 20.86 -17.55 21.69
CA VAL A 95 20.33 -16.31 21.08
C VAL A 95 19.47 -15.49 22.03
N SER A 96 18.70 -16.14 22.92
CA SER A 96 17.82 -15.46 23.86
C SER A 96 18.61 -14.61 24.85
N GLU A 97 19.72 -15.13 25.38
CA GLU A 97 20.62 -14.39 26.28
C GLU A 97 21.26 -13.20 25.56
N VAL A 98 21.82 -13.43 24.36
CA VAL A 98 22.49 -12.38 23.58
C VAL A 98 21.52 -11.25 23.22
N SER A 99 20.29 -11.59 22.82
CA SER A 99 19.27 -10.62 22.42
C SER A 99 18.69 -9.80 23.59
N ALA A 100 18.90 -10.23 24.83
CA ALA A 100 18.41 -9.53 26.03
C ALA A 100 19.26 -8.29 26.37
N HIS A 101 20.51 -8.21 25.90
CA HIS A 101 21.42 -7.12 26.19
C HIS A 101 21.11 -5.85 25.36
N PRO A 102 20.79 -4.70 25.99
CA PRO A 102 20.46 -3.46 25.26
C PRO A 102 21.56 -2.98 24.31
N GLU A 103 22.82 -3.06 24.74
CA GLU A 103 23.99 -2.61 23.96
C GLU A 103 24.13 -3.41 22.64
N VAL A 104 23.84 -4.71 22.67
CA VAL A 104 23.82 -5.58 21.50
C VAL A 104 22.69 -5.19 20.54
N ARG A 105 21.50 -4.91 21.08
CA ARG A 105 20.33 -4.51 20.29
C ARG A 105 20.59 -3.19 19.57
N THR A 106 21.13 -2.18 20.27
CA THR A 106 21.49 -0.89 19.65
C THR A 106 22.49 -1.08 18.50
N ALA A 107 23.51 -1.91 18.69
CA ALA A 107 24.51 -2.16 17.65
C ALA A 107 23.93 -2.90 16.43
N LEU A 108 22.99 -3.84 16.64
CA LEU A 108 22.31 -4.51 15.53
C LEU A 108 21.30 -3.62 14.81
N LEU A 109 20.64 -2.70 15.51
CA LEU A 109 19.76 -1.71 14.89
C LEU A 109 20.53 -0.88 13.85
N ASP A 110 21.75 -0.45 14.15
CA ASP A 110 22.60 0.27 13.18
C ASP A 110 22.87 -0.56 11.92
N VAL A 111 23.10 -1.86 12.06
CA VAL A 111 23.33 -2.78 10.92
C VAL A 111 22.03 -2.96 10.12
N GLN A 112 20.91 -3.20 10.80
CA GLN A 112 19.59 -3.36 10.19
C GLN A 112 19.18 -2.10 9.41
N SER A 113 19.28 -0.92 10.01
CA SER A 113 18.95 0.35 9.37
C SER A 113 19.81 0.62 8.13
N LYS A 114 21.10 0.25 8.13
CA LYS A 114 21.96 0.35 6.95
C LYS A 114 21.49 -0.57 5.82
N ILE A 115 21.17 -1.84 6.12
CA ILE A 115 20.66 -2.78 5.11
C ILE A 115 19.35 -2.25 4.50
N ILE A 116 18.42 -1.81 5.36
CA ILE A 116 17.11 -1.27 4.94
C ILE A 116 17.29 -0.02 4.07
N ALA A 117 18.18 0.90 4.44
CA ALA A 117 18.43 2.12 3.67
C ALA A 117 19.00 1.87 2.26
N THR A 118 19.70 0.75 2.04
CA THR A 118 20.24 0.39 0.72
C THR A 118 19.21 -0.19 -0.25
N ALA A 119 18.04 -0.64 0.24
CA ALA A 119 16.99 -1.20 -0.58
C ALA A 119 16.23 -0.09 -1.35
N ARG A 120 16.50 0.02 -2.65
CA ARG A 120 15.94 1.10 -3.50
C ARG A 120 14.49 0.87 -3.92
N LYS A 121 14.11 -0.38 -4.23
CA LYS A 121 12.75 -0.74 -4.68
C LYS A 121 11.81 -0.96 -3.50
N GLY A 122 12.22 -1.84 -2.60
CA GLY A 122 11.52 -2.14 -1.36
C GLY A 122 12.23 -3.27 -0.60
N ILE A 123 11.84 -3.48 0.66
CA ILE A 123 12.39 -4.53 1.52
C ILE A 123 11.33 -5.09 2.47
N ILE A 124 11.34 -6.41 2.65
CA ILE A 124 10.55 -7.08 3.68
C ILE A 124 11.49 -7.47 4.82
N VAL A 125 11.20 -6.96 6.01
CA VAL A 125 11.98 -7.18 7.22
C VAL A 125 11.15 -8.03 8.17
N GLU A 126 11.67 -9.19 8.57
CA GLU A 126 10.98 -10.07 9.51
C GLU A 126 11.69 -10.19 10.86
N GLY A 127 10.91 -10.44 11.91
CA GLY A 127 11.42 -10.58 13.26
C GLY A 127 10.33 -10.66 14.32
N ARG A 128 10.61 -10.06 15.48
CA ARG A 128 9.75 -10.09 16.67
C ARG A 128 9.29 -8.69 17.13
N ASP A 129 10.08 -7.67 16.81
CA ASP A 129 9.91 -6.27 17.23
C ASP A 129 10.23 -5.32 16.07
N ILE A 130 9.99 -5.76 14.84
CA ILE A 130 10.30 -5.00 13.63
C ILE A 130 9.44 -3.73 13.56
N GLY A 131 8.12 -3.87 13.65
CA GLY A 131 7.18 -2.76 13.53
C GLY A 131 7.12 -1.87 14.77
N THR A 132 7.76 -2.26 15.88
CA THR A 132 7.81 -1.49 17.13
C THR A 132 9.16 -0.80 17.37
N VAL A 133 10.27 -1.41 16.93
CA VAL A 133 11.62 -0.92 17.26
C VAL A 133 12.46 -0.67 16.00
N VAL A 134 12.50 -1.62 15.06
CA VAL A 134 13.44 -1.55 13.92
C VAL A 134 12.98 -0.53 12.87
N VAL A 135 11.71 -0.62 12.48
CA VAL A 135 11.05 0.25 11.49
C VAL A 135 9.65 0.63 11.98
N PRO A 136 9.57 1.45 13.04
CA PRO A 136 8.29 1.91 13.59
C PRO A 136 7.48 2.77 12.62
N ASP A 137 8.08 3.27 11.54
CA ASP A 137 7.39 4.07 10.53
C ASP A 137 7.12 3.26 9.24
N ALA A 138 7.27 1.93 9.28
CA ALA A 138 7.00 1.07 8.11
C ALA A 138 5.55 1.25 7.62
N PRO A 139 5.34 1.56 6.31
CA PRO A 139 4.02 1.72 5.70
C PRO A 139 3.05 0.55 5.87
N LEU A 140 3.59 -0.67 6.01
CA LEU A 140 2.82 -1.87 6.31
C LEU A 140 3.54 -2.68 7.39
N LYS A 141 2.81 -2.96 8.46
CA LYS A 141 3.24 -3.83 9.56
C LYS A 141 2.24 -4.97 9.67
N ILE A 142 2.75 -6.19 9.58
CA ILE A 142 1.97 -7.42 9.70
C ILE A 142 2.37 -8.10 11.00
N PHE A 143 1.38 -8.53 11.78
CA PHE A 143 1.58 -9.44 12.89
C PHE A 143 0.97 -10.79 12.53
N LEU A 144 1.81 -11.73 12.12
CA LEU A 144 1.41 -13.05 11.65
C LEU A 144 1.24 -13.99 12.85
N THR A 145 0.05 -14.56 13.04
CA THR A 145 -0.27 -15.49 14.12
C THR A 145 -0.68 -16.85 13.58
N ALA A 146 -0.60 -17.87 14.44
CA ALA A 146 -1.16 -19.19 14.21
C ALA A 146 -1.31 -19.90 15.56
N ASP A 147 -2.29 -20.81 15.67
CA ASP A 147 -2.43 -21.66 16.84
C ASP A 147 -1.19 -22.55 17.07
N LEU A 148 -1.00 -23.03 18.31
CA LEU A 148 0.19 -23.82 18.67
C LEU A 148 0.32 -25.09 17.83
N GLY A 149 -0.78 -25.78 17.54
CA GLY A 149 -0.78 -27.02 16.78
C GLY A 149 -0.37 -26.83 15.31
N ALA A 150 -0.85 -25.78 14.65
CA ALA A 150 -0.44 -25.40 13.30
C ALA A 150 1.05 -25.04 13.25
N ARG A 151 1.53 -24.28 14.26
CA ARG A 151 2.95 -23.92 14.36
C ARG A 151 3.85 -25.13 14.59
N ALA A 152 3.44 -26.05 15.46
CA ALA A 152 4.17 -27.29 15.72
C ALA A 152 4.22 -28.20 14.49
N ARG A 153 3.10 -28.38 13.77
CA ARG A 153 3.05 -29.14 12.52
C ARG A 153 3.98 -28.57 11.45
N ARG A 154 3.95 -27.25 11.22
CA ARG A 154 4.87 -26.59 10.29
C ARG A 154 6.33 -26.78 10.70
N ARG A 155 6.61 -26.67 12.00
CA ARG A 155 7.96 -26.82 12.52
C ARG A 155 8.49 -28.25 12.41
N ASP A 156 7.63 -29.24 12.62
CA ASP A 156 7.96 -30.65 12.40
C ASP A 156 8.26 -30.93 10.92
N GLN A 157 7.43 -30.41 9.99
CA GLN A 157 7.68 -30.50 8.54
C GLN A 157 9.00 -29.84 8.11
N GLU A 158 9.42 -28.74 8.76
CA GLU A 158 10.73 -28.12 8.51
C GLU A 158 11.91 -29.00 8.97
N LEU A 159 11.71 -29.85 9.97
CA LEU A 159 12.76 -30.66 10.62
C LEU A 159 12.81 -32.10 10.09
N ASN A 160 11.65 -32.68 9.77
CA ASN A 160 11.47 -34.09 9.44
C ASN A 160 10.68 -34.23 8.14
N ASN A 161 11.33 -34.77 7.11
CA ASN A 161 10.77 -34.77 5.76
C ASN A 161 9.75 -35.89 5.47
N ASP A 162 9.38 -36.79 6.40
CA ASP A 162 8.50 -37.93 6.00
C ASP A 162 7.74 -38.76 7.08
N SER A 163 7.58 -38.31 8.34
CA SER A 163 6.71 -39.07 9.28
C SER A 163 6.18 -38.27 10.47
N LEU A 164 4.85 -38.19 10.59
CA LEU A 164 4.12 -37.58 11.72
C LEU A 164 4.23 -38.47 12.97
N ASP A 165 5.15 -38.13 13.88
CA ASP A 165 5.19 -38.70 15.23
C ASP A 165 4.50 -37.76 16.23
N VAL A 166 3.38 -38.22 16.80
CA VAL A 166 2.54 -37.48 17.75
C VAL A 166 3.31 -37.10 19.03
N SER A 167 4.28 -37.90 19.44
CA SER A 167 5.10 -37.63 20.64
C SER A 167 6.13 -36.52 20.41
N LEU A 168 6.70 -36.44 19.21
CA LEU A 168 7.59 -35.36 18.76
C LEU A 168 6.82 -34.03 18.63
N LEU A 169 5.60 -34.05 18.09
CA LEU A 169 4.75 -32.86 18.01
C LEU A 169 4.47 -32.24 19.39
N GLN A 170 4.16 -33.05 20.40
CA GLN A 170 3.95 -32.56 21.77
C GLN A 170 5.22 -31.93 22.38
N GLN A 171 6.41 -32.45 22.05
CA GLN A 171 7.68 -31.86 22.49
C GLN A 171 7.95 -30.52 21.80
N VAL A 172 7.65 -30.43 20.49
CA VAL A 172 7.76 -29.19 19.71
C VAL A 172 6.80 -28.13 20.23
N GLU A 173 5.55 -28.48 20.53
CA GLU A 173 4.57 -27.57 21.14
C GLU A 173 5.07 -27.00 22.46
N LYS A 174 5.56 -27.85 23.37
CA LYS A 174 6.08 -27.44 24.68
C LYS A 174 7.29 -26.53 24.57
N SER A 175 8.17 -26.80 23.60
CA SER A 175 9.34 -25.96 23.32
C SER A 175 8.95 -24.59 22.76
N LEU A 176 7.99 -24.54 21.83
CA LEU A 176 7.46 -23.29 21.28
C LEU A 176 6.78 -22.44 22.35
N GLU A 177 5.98 -23.06 23.22
CA GLU A 177 5.28 -22.38 24.32
C GLU A 177 6.25 -21.77 25.34
N GLN A 178 7.26 -22.52 25.77
CA GLN A 178 8.30 -22.01 26.68
C GLN A 178 9.06 -20.82 26.07
N ARG A 179 9.37 -20.88 24.77
CA ARG A 179 10.05 -19.80 24.05
C ARG A 179 9.17 -18.57 23.93
N ASP A 180 7.91 -18.72 23.52
CA ASP A 180 6.97 -17.61 23.40
C ASP A 180 6.73 -16.93 24.77
N SER A 181 6.68 -17.70 25.86
CA SER A 181 6.57 -17.16 27.22
C SER A 181 7.81 -16.36 27.61
N ALA A 182 9.02 -16.88 27.36
CA ALA A 182 10.27 -16.16 27.63
C ALA A 182 10.40 -14.88 26.77
N ASP A 183 10.01 -14.95 25.50
CA ASP A 183 10.10 -13.84 24.55
C ASP A 183 9.07 -12.73 24.82
N SER A 184 7.89 -13.07 25.34
CA SER A 184 6.83 -12.11 25.67
C SER A 184 7.00 -11.45 27.04
N THR A 185 7.70 -12.09 27.98
CA THR A 185 7.88 -11.59 29.36
C THR A 185 9.21 -10.89 29.62
N ARG A 186 10.09 -10.77 28.60
CA ARG A 186 11.40 -10.11 28.74
C ARG A 186 11.28 -8.62 29.04
N ALA A 187 12.15 -8.12 29.93
CA ALA A 187 12.20 -6.71 30.31
C ALA A 187 12.61 -5.77 29.15
N THR A 188 13.33 -6.29 28.14
CA THR A 188 13.85 -5.53 27.00
C THR A 188 13.24 -6.02 25.67
N SER A 189 12.44 -5.17 25.03
CA SER A 189 11.78 -5.39 23.73
C SER A 189 10.93 -6.67 23.62
N PRO A 190 9.99 -6.96 24.52
CA PRO A 190 9.16 -8.18 24.45
C PRO A 190 8.50 -8.36 23.08
N LEU A 191 8.12 -9.61 22.73
CA LEU A 191 7.27 -9.86 21.56
C LEU A 191 6.00 -9.01 21.70
N ALA A 192 5.98 -7.89 21.00
CA ALA A 192 4.98 -6.84 21.15
C ALA A 192 4.52 -6.44 19.75
N MET A 193 3.23 -6.61 19.53
CA MET A 193 2.58 -6.17 18.31
C MET A 193 2.57 -4.64 18.25
N ALA A 194 2.99 -4.07 17.12
CA ALA A 194 2.86 -2.64 16.89
C ALA A 194 1.38 -2.22 16.90
N ALA A 195 1.08 -1.04 17.44
CA ALA A 195 -0.31 -0.59 17.63
C ALA A 195 -1.10 -0.47 16.32
N ASP A 196 -0.39 -0.27 15.20
CA ASP A 196 -0.89 -0.15 13.83
C ASP A 196 -0.61 -1.39 12.96
N ALA A 197 -0.16 -2.51 13.56
CA ALA A 197 0.02 -3.76 12.84
C ALA A 197 -1.32 -4.42 12.48
N ILE A 198 -1.42 -4.94 11.26
CA ILE A 198 -2.52 -5.80 10.84
C ILE A 198 -2.24 -7.22 11.31
N VAL A 199 -3.16 -7.78 12.09
CA VAL A 199 -3.09 -9.19 12.49
C VAL A 199 -3.59 -10.07 11.35
N ILE A 200 -2.76 -11.05 10.96
CA ILE A 200 -3.14 -12.11 10.02
C ILE A 200 -3.04 -13.44 10.76
N ASP A 201 -4.19 -14.07 10.97
CA ASP A 201 -4.25 -15.44 11.49
C ASP A 201 -4.06 -16.44 10.34
N SER A 202 -2.89 -17.06 10.31
CA SER A 202 -2.51 -18.06 9.30
C SER A 202 -2.89 -19.48 9.70
N THR A 203 -3.62 -19.70 10.81
CA THR A 203 -3.90 -21.05 11.34
C THR A 203 -4.48 -22.01 10.30
N GLN A 204 -5.37 -21.51 9.43
CA GLN A 204 -6.05 -22.27 8.38
C GLN A 204 -5.64 -21.84 6.97
N LEU A 205 -4.55 -21.08 6.83
CA LEU A 205 -4.04 -20.61 5.56
C LEU A 205 -2.76 -21.35 5.20
N ASP A 206 -2.62 -21.70 3.92
CA ASP A 206 -1.34 -22.13 3.39
C ASP A 206 -0.42 -20.92 3.09
N LEU A 207 0.78 -21.19 2.55
CA LEU A 207 1.77 -20.15 2.25
C LEU A 207 1.30 -19.22 1.13
N GLU A 208 0.65 -19.76 0.10
CA GLU A 208 0.19 -18.99 -1.06
C GLU A 208 -0.96 -18.07 -0.63
N GLU A 209 -1.95 -18.60 0.08
CA GLU A 209 -3.07 -17.85 0.65
C GLU A 209 -2.60 -16.76 1.62
N THR A 210 -1.62 -17.07 2.47
CA THR A 210 -1.04 -16.08 3.39
C THR A 210 -0.29 -14.97 2.63
N SER A 211 0.48 -15.35 1.61
CA SER A 211 1.22 -14.40 0.77
C SER A 211 0.28 -13.51 -0.03
N ASP A 212 -0.74 -14.07 -0.64
CA ASP A 212 -1.77 -13.35 -1.38
C ASP A 212 -2.54 -12.40 -0.47
N ARG A 213 -2.82 -12.79 0.78
CA ARG A 213 -3.49 -11.90 1.73
C ARG A 213 -2.67 -10.64 2.02
N ILE A 214 -1.36 -10.76 2.17
CA ILE A 214 -0.48 -9.59 2.36
C ILE A 214 -0.32 -8.83 1.03
N TRP A 215 -0.30 -9.53 -0.11
CA TRP A 215 -0.25 -8.92 -1.43
C TRP A 215 -1.46 -8.02 -1.72
N GLU A 216 -2.66 -8.46 -1.35
CA GLU A 216 -3.88 -7.66 -1.40
C GLU A 216 -3.72 -6.36 -0.61
N LEU A 217 -3.20 -6.43 0.62
CA LEU A 217 -2.96 -5.25 1.45
C LEU A 217 -1.94 -4.30 0.82
N LEU A 218 -0.88 -4.82 0.18
CA LEU A 218 0.10 -4.01 -0.55
C LEU A 218 -0.55 -3.29 -1.74
N LYS A 219 -1.42 -3.95 -2.50
CA LYS A 219 -2.18 -3.35 -3.60
C LYS A 219 -3.14 -2.27 -3.11
N GLU A 220 -3.94 -2.58 -2.09
CA GLU A 220 -4.95 -1.68 -1.54
C GLU A 220 -4.35 -0.42 -0.93
N ARG A 221 -3.19 -0.56 -0.26
CA ARG A 221 -2.43 0.58 0.25
C ARG A 221 -1.57 1.28 -0.80
N LYS A 222 -1.61 0.83 -2.07
CA LYS A 222 -0.79 1.36 -3.18
C LYS A 222 0.71 1.43 -2.83
N LEU A 223 1.19 0.38 -2.17
CA LEU A 223 2.59 0.23 -1.73
C LEU A 223 3.46 -0.51 -2.74
N LEU A 224 2.86 -1.09 -3.78
CA LEU A 224 3.58 -1.64 -4.92
C LEU A 224 3.93 -0.48 -5.87
N GLY A 225 5.19 -0.42 -6.30
CA GLY A 225 5.60 0.56 -7.30
C GLY A 225 4.85 0.31 -8.61
N LEU A 226 4.43 1.37 -9.29
CA LEU A 226 3.81 1.26 -10.61
C LEU A 226 4.87 0.97 -11.69
N PRO A 227 4.55 0.09 -12.65
CA PRO A 227 5.35 -0.09 -13.86
C PRO A 227 5.50 1.23 -14.62
N ILE A 228 6.67 1.46 -15.20
CA ILE A 228 6.94 2.65 -16.00
C ILE A 228 7.06 2.28 -17.47
N VAL A 229 6.27 2.94 -18.32
CA VAL A 229 6.29 2.85 -19.78
C VAL A 229 6.91 4.14 -20.32
N ALA A 230 8.08 4.06 -20.94
CA ALA A 230 8.71 5.21 -21.58
C ALA A 230 8.44 5.24 -23.09
N LEU A 231 7.99 6.39 -23.60
CA LEU A 231 7.84 6.62 -25.04
C LEU A 231 9.10 7.31 -25.56
N LEU A 232 9.80 6.62 -26.45
CA LEU A 232 11.02 7.04 -27.13
C LEU A 232 10.74 7.25 -28.61
N GLY A 233 11.50 8.15 -29.24
CA GLY A 233 11.40 8.40 -30.68
C GLY A 233 11.76 9.84 -31.04
N ARG A 234 12.01 10.07 -32.32
CA ARG A 234 12.33 11.40 -32.87
C ARG A 234 11.24 12.45 -32.58
N PRO A 235 11.52 13.76 -32.71
CA PRO A 235 10.49 14.79 -32.59
C PRO A 235 9.39 14.58 -33.64
N ASN A 236 8.17 15.03 -33.35
CA ASN A 236 7.02 15.03 -34.28
C ASN A 236 6.49 13.66 -34.76
N VAL A 237 6.99 12.54 -34.19
CA VAL A 237 6.43 11.19 -34.43
C VAL A 237 5.09 10.96 -33.72
N GLY A 238 4.61 11.92 -32.93
CA GLY A 238 3.31 11.87 -32.24
C GLY A 238 3.30 11.20 -30.86
N LYS A 239 4.44 11.20 -30.13
CA LYS A 239 4.54 10.70 -28.75
C LYS A 239 3.51 11.34 -27.82
N SER A 240 3.46 12.66 -27.72
CA SER A 240 2.56 13.37 -26.80
C SER A 240 1.08 13.21 -27.19
N THR A 241 0.78 13.03 -28.48
CA THR A 241 -0.56 12.65 -28.96
C THR A 241 -0.95 11.26 -28.46
N LEU A 242 -0.01 10.30 -28.47
CA LEU A 242 -0.23 8.95 -27.99
C LEU A 242 -0.38 8.90 -26.46
N ILE A 243 0.39 9.70 -25.72
CA ILE A 243 0.22 9.84 -24.26
C ILE A 243 -1.18 10.36 -23.93
N ASN A 244 -1.62 11.45 -24.57
CA ASN A 244 -2.97 11.97 -24.36
C ASN A 244 -4.07 10.96 -24.70
N ARG A 245 -3.82 10.09 -25.68
CA ARG A 245 -4.72 8.98 -26.00
C ARG A 245 -4.80 7.98 -24.85
N PHE A 246 -3.65 7.58 -24.30
CA PHE A 246 -3.59 6.65 -23.17
C PHE A 246 -4.25 7.20 -21.90
N LEU A 247 -4.14 8.51 -21.65
CA LEU A 247 -4.73 9.15 -20.48
C LEU A 247 -6.25 9.35 -20.59
N GLY A 248 -6.83 9.24 -21.78
CA GLY A 248 -8.26 9.51 -22.01
C GLY A 248 -8.67 10.98 -21.77
N ARG A 249 -7.71 11.87 -21.50
CA ARG A 249 -7.88 13.32 -21.26
C ARG A 249 -6.64 14.08 -21.75
N ARG A 250 -6.82 15.36 -22.11
CA ARG A 250 -5.74 16.23 -22.65
C ARG A 250 -4.91 16.85 -21.51
N GLU A 251 -3.99 16.08 -20.92
CA GLU A 251 -3.07 16.57 -19.88
C GLU A 251 -1.63 16.80 -20.37
N ALA A 252 -1.19 16.13 -21.44
CA ALA A 252 0.10 16.43 -22.06
C ALA A 252 -0.07 17.59 -23.06
N ILE A 253 0.74 18.64 -22.90
CA ILE A 253 0.71 19.81 -23.79
C ILE A 253 1.08 19.36 -25.20
N VAL A 254 0.15 19.51 -26.15
CA VAL A 254 0.40 19.32 -27.59
C VAL A 254 0.60 20.71 -28.18
N GLU A 255 1.85 21.16 -28.23
CA GLU A 255 2.21 22.35 -29.02
C GLU A 255 3.26 21.95 -30.07
N ASP A 256 3.00 22.30 -31.33
CA ASP A 256 3.82 22.00 -32.51
C ASP A 256 5.13 22.82 -32.59
N THR A 257 5.60 23.38 -31.48
CA THR A 257 6.82 24.21 -31.43
C THR A 257 7.97 23.39 -30.82
N PRO A 258 9.05 23.08 -31.58
CA PRO A 258 10.21 22.39 -31.04
C PRO A 258 10.85 23.20 -29.91
N GLY A 259 10.93 22.65 -28.69
CA GLY A 259 11.77 23.19 -27.61
C GLY A 259 11.14 23.42 -26.22
N VAL A 260 9.97 22.86 -25.88
CA VAL A 260 9.26 23.22 -24.62
C VAL A 260 9.13 22.15 -23.52
N THR A 261 9.62 20.92 -23.67
CA THR A 261 9.58 19.93 -22.57
C THR A 261 10.96 19.78 -21.90
N ARG A 262 11.27 20.72 -21.02
CA ARG A 262 12.51 20.71 -20.21
C ARG A 262 12.46 19.77 -19.00
N ASP A 263 11.31 19.21 -18.65
CA ASP A 263 11.15 18.31 -17.49
C ASP A 263 10.49 16.97 -17.85
N ARG A 264 10.97 15.90 -17.22
CA ARG A 264 10.48 14.52 -17.35
C ARG A 264 9.11 14.38 -16.70
N VAL A 265 8.04 14.55 -17.47
CA VAL A 265 6.67 14.41 -16.94
C VAL A 265 6.24 12.95 -16.98
N LYS A 266 5.80 12.45 -15.83
CA LYS A 266 5.17 11.12 -15.70
C LYS A 266 3.67 11.31 -15.48
N TYR A 267 2.88 10.47 -16.11
CA TYR A 267 1.42 10.49 -16.01
C TYR A 267 0.91 9.12 -15.56
N GLU A 268 0.00 9.08 -14.58
CA GLU A 268 -0.67 7.84 -14.17
C GLU A 268 -1.71 7.45 -15.23
N CYS A 269 -1.66 6.20 -15.69
CA CYS A 269 -2.55 5.64 -16.68
C CYS A 269 -3.14 4.33 -16.14
N THR A 270 -4.41 4.07 -16.44
CA THR A 270 -5.10 2.84 -16.06
C THR A 270 -5.69 2.20 -17.31
N TRP A 271 -5.39 0.92 -17.54
CA TRP A 271 -5.95 0.13 -18.62
C TRP A 271 -6.28 -1.29 -18.14
N ASN A 272 -7.49 -1.80 -18.44
CA ASN A 272 -7.98 -3.11 -17.98
C ASN A 272 -7.76 -3.40 -16.47
N GLY A 273 -7.86 -2.36 -15.64
CA GLY A 273 -7.66 -2.45 -14.20
C GLY A 273 -6.20 -2.56 -13.74
N GLN A 274 -5.23 -2.38 -14.65
CA GLN A 274 -3.82 -2.24 -14.31
C GLN A 274 -3.41 -0.77 -14.38
N ASP A 275 -2.79 -0.29 -13.29
CA ASP A 275 -2.24 1.06 -13.19
C ASP A 275 -0.75 1.05 -13.57
N PHE A 276 -0.30 2.02 -14.35
CA PHE A 276 1.10 2.20 -14.73
C PHE A 276 1.41 3.68 -15.00
N MET A 277 2.69 4.04 -14.98
CA MET A 277 3.15 5.39 -15.29
C MET A 277 3.61 5.46 -16.74
N VAL A 278 3.15 6.48 -17.47
CA VAL A 278 3.63 6.81 -18.80
C VAL A 278 4.59 7.98 -18.71
N MET A 279 5.79 7.84 -19.26
CA MET A 279 6.84 8.86 -19.28
C MET A 279 7.06 9.39 -20.69
N ASP A 280 6.92 10.70 -20.86
CA ASP A 280 7.43 11.39 -22.05
C ASP A 280 8.91 11.66 -21.85
N THR A 281 9.74 11.23 -22.80
CA THR A 281 11.19 11.36 -22.69
C THR A 281 11.71 12.73 -23.08
N GLY A 282 10.83 13.62 -23.58
CA GLY A 282 11.23 14.90 -24.15
C GLY A 282 12.02 14.65 -25.45
N GLY A 283 11.78 15.45 -26.47
CA GLY A 283 12.33 15.20 -27.81
C GLY A 283 13.85 14.97 -27.81
N TRP A 284 14.27 14.02 -28.65
CA TRP A 284 15.64 13.88 -29.14
C TRP A 284 16.23 15.25 -29.52
N GLU A 285 17.28 15.72 -28.85
CA GLU A 285 17.99 16.95 -29.22
C GLU A 285 19.14 16.60 -30.18
N ALA A 286 18.95 16.86 -31.47
CA ALA A 286 20.07 16.96 -32.40
C ALA A 286 20.78 18.30 -32.14
N LYS A 287 22.05 18.26 -31.71
CA LYS A 287 22.83 19.50 -31.58
C LYS A 287 23.05 20.14 -32.96
N PRO A 288 22.99 21.48 -33.09
CA PRO A 288 23.11 22.16 -34.39
C PRO A 288 24.46 21.99 -35.13
N ASP A 289 25.52 21.55 -34.44
CA ASP A 289 26.90 21.71 -34.92
C ASP A 289 27.58 20.44 -35.48
N GLY A 290 26.83 19.47 -35.99
CA GLY A 290 27.41 18.35 -36.76
C GLY A 290 28.33 17.39 -35.99
N ILE A 291 28.32 17.44 -34.66
CA ILE A 291 29.08 16.53 -33.78
C ILE A 291 28.13 15.53 -33.13
N SER A 292 28.26 14.26 -33.56
CA SER A 292 27.68 13.02 -33.04
C SER A 292 26.20 13.06 -32.61
N ILE A 293 25.35 12.42 -33.42
CA ILE A 293 24.00 11.97 -33.04
C ILE A 293 24.16 10.94 -31.92
N GLY A 294 23.97 11.35 -30.67
CA GLY A 294 23.95 10.46 -29.51
C GLY A 294 22.56 10.50 -28.86
N VAL A 295 22.18 9.40 -28.22
CA VAL A 295 20.97 9.37 -27.38
C VAL A 295 21.11 10.44 -26.31
N SER A 296 20.08 11.28 -26.14
CA SER A 296 20.12 12.32 -25.10
C SER A 296 20.23 11.67 -23.72
N LEU A 297 20.93 12.33 -22.79
CA LEU A 297 21.01 11.86 -21.39
C LEU A 297 19.61 11.60 -20.80
N ASN A 298 18.60 12.36 -21.22
CA ASN A 298 17.21 12.18 -20.84
C ASN A 298 16.62 10.85 -21.35
N ALA A 299 16.88 10.48 -22.60
CA ALA A 299 16.46 9.21 -23.16
C ALA A 299 17.19 8.02 -22.52
N GLU A 300 18.50 8.13 -22.26
CA GLU A 300 19.25 7.08 -21.53
C GLU A 300 18.70 6.86 -20.11
N LEU A 301 18.45 7.94 -19.36
CA LEU A 301 17.87 7.84 -18.02
C LEU A 301 16.45 7.26 -18.05
N ALA A 302 15.63 7.64 -19.04
CA ALA A 302 14.31 7.05 -19.22
C ALA A 302 14.39 5.56 -19.56
N MET A 303 15.33 5.16 -20.42
CA MET A 303 15.59 3.75 -20.73
C MET A 303 16.01 2.95 -19.49
N GLN A 304 16.80 3.54 -18.59
CA GLN A 304 17.22 2.91 -17.34
C GLN A 304 16.08 2.79 -16.33
N GLU A 305 15.20 3.79 -16.25
CA GLU A 305 14.12 3.83 -15.26
C GLU A 305 12.88 3.05 -15.68
N ALA A 306 12.56 3.02 -16.98
CA ALA A 306 11.35 2.37 -17.48
C ALA A 306 11.40 0.85 -17.40
N ASP A 307 10.27 0.21 -17.14
CA ASP A 307 10.13 -1.24 -17.16
C ASP A 307 9.85 -1.76 -18.59
N VAL A 308 9.15 -0.95 -19.41
CA VAL A 308 8.85 -1.22 -20.82
C VAL A 308 9.17 0.00 -21.68
N LEU A 309 9.76 -0.23 -22.85
CA LEU A 309 10.16 0.82 -23.79
C LEU A 309 9.30 0.77 -25.04
N LEU A 310 8.64 1.89 -25.37
CA LEU A 310 7.95 2.08 -26.64
C LEU A 310 8.84 2.89 -27.56
N PHE A 311 9.19 2.33 -28.71
CA PHE A 311 9.89 3.06 -29.74
C PHE A 311 8.90 3.48 -30.83
N VAL A 312 8.59 4.78 -30.86
CA VAL A 312 7.56 5.37 -31.73
C VAL A 312 8.20 5.95 -32.99
N ILE A 313 7.76 5.48 -34.15
CA ILE A 313 8.15 5.94 -35.47
C ILE A 313 6.93 6.46 -36.22
N ASP A 314 7.11 7.48 -37.04
CA ASP A 314 6.09 7.94 -37.99
C ASP A 314 6.07 7.01 -39.21
N ALA A 315 4.97 6.28 -39.41
CA ALA A 315 4.81 5.35 -40.52
C ALA A 315 4.88 6.00 -41.91
N GLN A 316 4.51 7.28 -42.02
CA GLN A 316 4.51 8.02 -43.29
C GLN A 316 5.93 8.42 -43.72
N VAL A 317 6.81 8.64 -42.74
CA VAL A 317 8.22 8.99 -42.96
C VAL A 317 9.08 7.73 -43.08
N GLY A 318 8.77 6.70 -42.28
CA GLY A 318 9.60 5.51 -42.15
C GLY A 318 10.81 5.72 -41.22
N ALA A 319 11.66 4.70 -41.17
CA ALA A 319 12.90 4.72 -40.38
C ALA A 319 13.97 5.57 -41.07
N LEU A 320 14.70 6.37 -40.28
CA LEU A 320 15.83 7.19 -40.73
C LEU A 320 17.14 6.71 -40.09
N ASP A 321 18.28 7.16 -40.64
CA ASP A 321 19.62 6.82 -40.10
C ASP A 321 19.80 7.21 -38.62
N GLU A 322 19.10 8.25 -38.17
CA GLU A 322 19.10 8.68 -36.76
C GLU A 322 18.45 7.65 -35.83
N ASP A 323 17.46 6.89 -36.33
CA ASP A 323 16.76 5.85 -35.59
C ASP A 323 17.68 4.65 -35.31
N ASP A 324 18.62 4.35 -36.21
CA ASP A 324 19.57 3.23 -36.06
C ASP A 324 20.46 3.35 -34.82
N VAL A 325 20.80 4.58 -34.41
CA VAL A 325 21.59 4.84 -33.19
C VAL A 325 20.80 4.37 -31.97
N LEU A 326 19.53 4.77 -31.86
CA LEU A 326 18.67 4.36 -30.76
C LEU A 326 18.38 2.86 -30.80
N VAL A 327 18.14 2.29 -31.97
CA VAL A 327 17.91 0.85 -32.14
C VAL A 327 19.09 0.03 -31.61
N ARG A 328 20.34 0.48 -31.86
CA ARG A 328 21.54 -0.18 -31.31
C ARG A 328 21.57 -0.15 -29.79
N ASP A 329 21.18 0.95 -29.17
CA ASP A 329 21.16 1.08 -27.71
C ASP A 329 19.99 0.34 -27.08
N LEU A 330 18.81 0.40 -27.70
CA LEU A 330 17.63 -0.39 -27.34
C LEU A 330 17.96 -1.89 -27.34
N ARG A 331 18.62 -2.41 -28.37
CA ARG A 331 19.01 -3.83 -28.45
C ARG A 331 19.96 -4.29 -27.33
N LYS A 332 20.72 -3.39 -26.72
CA LYS A 332 21.58 -3.73 -25.57
C LYS A 332 20.78 -3.85 -24.27
N MET A 333 19.55 -3.32 -24.24
CA MET A 333 18.69 -3.37 -23.07
C MET A 333 18.08 -4.75 -22.89
N LYS A 334 18.09 -5.26 -21.66
CA LYS A 334 17.42 -6.51 -21.27
C LYS A 334 15.98 -6.25 -20.83
N LYS A 335 15.25 -5.40 -21.57
CA LYS A 335 13.88 -4.97 -21.24
C LYS A 335 12.96 -5.18 -22.44
N PRO A 336 11.64 -5.40 -22.25
CA PRO A 336 10.68 -5.46 -23.33
C PRO A 336 10.69 -4.14 -24.13
N ILE A 337 10.80 -4.26 -25.45
CA ILE A 337 10.77 -3.15 -26.40
C ILE A 337 9.61 -3.38 -27.36
N ILE A 338 8.75 -2.39 -27.51
CA ILE A 338 7.60 -2.42 -28.41
C ILE A 338 7.83 -1.39 -29.49
N LEU A 339 7.90 -1.84 -30.75
CA LEU A 339 7.98 -0.97 -31.91
C LEU A 339 6.58 -0.48 -32.26
N VAL A 340 6.38 0.84 -32.32
CA VAL A 340 5.09 1.47 -32.60
C VAL A 340 5.21 2.32 -33.86
N ALA A 341 4.45 1.97 -34.89
CA ALA A 341 4.32 2.79 -36.09
C ALA A 341 3.06 3.66 -35.98
N ASN A 342 3.26 4.94 -35.69
CA ASN A 342 2.20 5.92 -35.50
C ASN A 342 1.80 6.59 -36.83
N LYS A 343 0.63 7.24 -36.86
CA LYS A 343 0.02 7.89 -38.06
C LYS A 343 -0.40 6.90 -39.15
N VAL A 344 -0.73 5.67 -38.77
CA VAL A 344 -1.33 4.67 -39.65
C VAL A 344 -2.85 4.89 -39.69
N ASP A 345 -3.30 5.73 -40.61
CA ASP A 345 -4.70 6.13 -40.72
C ASP A 345 -5.52 5.23 -41.66
N GLY A 346 -4.87 4.42 -42.50
CA GLY A 346 -5.50 3.47 -43.42
C GLY A 346 -4.57 2.34 -43.90
N GLU A 347 -5.08 1.49 -44.80
CA GLU A 347 -4.39 0.28 -45.30
C GLU A 347 -3.09 0.59 -46.07
N ARG A 348 -3.01 1.76 -46.70
CA ARG A 348 -1.83 2.18 -47.46
C ARG A 348 -0.65 2.43 -46.53
N GLU A 349 -0.86 3.20 -45.48
CA GLU A 349 0.14 3.49 -44.45
C GLU A 349 0.52 2.21 -43.70
N GLU A 350 -0.44 1.31 -43.48
CA GLU A 350 -0.21 -0.01 -42.86
C GLU A 350 0.77 -0.85 -43.70
N THR A 351 0.56 -0.90 -45.01
CA THR A 351 1.45 -1.58 -45.97
C THR A 351 2.88 -1.03 -45.91
N GLN A 352 3.03 0.30 -45.79
CA GLN A 352 4.33 0.96 -45.69
C GLN A 352 5.01 0.68 -44.34
N ALA A 353 4.24 0.69 -43.25
CA ALA A 353 4.73 0.49 -41.90
C ALA A 353 5.30 -0.94 -41.68
N HIS A 354 4.88 -1.94 -42.44
CA HIS A 354 5.49 -3.28 -42.40
C HIS A 354 7.01 -3.28 -42.68
N THR A 355 7.53 -2.30 -43.42
CA THR A 355 8.99 -2.19 -43.66
C THR A 355 9.79 -1.94 -42.38
N LEU A 356 9.16 -1.42 -41.32
CA LEU A 356 9.81 -1.16 -40.03
C LEU A 356 10.22 -2.45 -39.30
N TRP A 357 9.68 -3.61 -39.69
CA TRP A 357 10.12 -4.91 -39.16
C TRP A 357 11.63 -5.13 -39.34
N ASN A 358 12.20 -4.56 -40.41
CA ASN A 358 13.64 -4.64 -40.71
C ASN A 358 14.53 -4.01 -39.62
N LEU A 359 13.96 -3.17 -38.75
CA LEU A 359 14.67 -2.62 -37.59
C LEU A 359 15.00 -3.68 -36.54
N GLY A 360 14.48 -4.91 -36.66
CA GLY A 360 14.82 -6.04 -35.79
C GLY A 360 14.49 -5.81 -34.33
N LEU A 361 13.40 -5.08 -34.06
CA LEU A 361 12.83 -4.86 -32.73
C LEU A 361 11.51 -5.62 -32.50
N GLY A 362 11.16 -6.52 -33.42
CA GLY A 362 9.88 -7.26 -33.43
C GLY A 362 8.87 -6.69 -34.42
N GLU A 363 7.65 -7.24 -34.36
CA GLU A 363 6.51 -6.79 -35.17
C GLU A 363 6.10 -5.35 -34.79
N PRO A 364 5.97 -4.41 -35.76
CA PRO A 364 5.50 -3.07 -35.47
C PRO A 364 4.00 -3.06 -35.17
N TYR A 365 3.61 -2.41 -34.07
CA TYR A 365 2.22 -2.12 -33.75
C TYR A 365 1.76 -0.87 -34.51
N PHE A 366 0.76 -1.04 -35.36
CA PHE A 366 0.20 0.04 -36.16
C PHE A 366 -0.83 0.83 -35.38
N VAL A 367 -0.59 2.13 -35.20
CA VAL A 367 -1.49 3.00 -34.45
C VAL A 367 -1.73 4.33 -35.16
N SER A 368 -2.92 4.88 -34.95
CA SER A 368 -3.19 6.29 -35.18
C SER A 368 -3.51 6.94 -33.84
N ALA A 369 -2.54 7.63 -33.23
CA ALA A 369 -2.76 8.33 -31.97
C ALA A 369 -3.90 9.38 -32.08
N LEU A 370 -3.98 10.04 -33.25
CA LEU A 370 -4.96 11.08 -33.53
C LEU A 370 -6.39 10.53 -33.70
N HIS A 371 -6.55 9.40 -34.42
CA HIS A 371 -7.86 8.83 -34.70
C HIS A 371 -8.25 7.67 -33.76
N GLY A 372 -7.31 7.16 -32.96
CA GLY A 372 -7.51 6.11 -31.96
C GLY A 372 -7.36 4.68 -32.48
N ARG A 373 -7.12 4.48 -33.79
CA ARG A 373 -6.94 3.14 -34.40
C ARG A 373 -5.73 2.42 -33.76
N GLY A 374 -5.90 1.14 -33.42
CA GLY A 374 -4.85 0.26 -32.86
C GLY A 374 -4.35 0.62 -31.45
N SER A 375 -4.83 1.72 -30.86
CA SER A 375 -4.35 2.16 -29.54
C SER A 375 -4.79 1.25 -28.40
N GLY A 376 -5.97 0.62 -28.51
CA GLY A 376 -6.45 -0.38 -27.56
C GLY A 376 -5.62 -1.66 -27.61
N ASP A 377 -5.38 -2.22 -28.80
CA ASP A 377 -4.55 -3.42 -28.99
C ASP A 377 -3.11 -3.20 -28.50
N LEU A 378 -2.56 -1.99 -28.73
CA LEU A 378 -1.27 -1.60 -28.18
C LEU A 378 -1.29 -1.56 -26.65
N LEU A 379 -2.32 -0.97 -26.03
CA LEU A 379 -2.46 -0.92 -24.57
C LEU A 379 -2.64 -2.33 -23.97
N ASP A 380 -3.41 -3.20 -24.62
CA ASP A 380 -3.54 -4.62 -24.23
C ASP A 380 -2.17 -5.31 -24.25
N HIS A 381 -1.39 -5.11 -25.32
CA HIS A 381 -0.04 -5.69 -25.39
C HIS A 381 0.89 -5.11 -24.33
N ILE A 382 0.89 -3.79 -24.11
CA ILE A 382 1.68 -3.14 -23.05
C ILE A 382 1.36 -3.78 -21.70
N THR A 383 0.09 -3.84 -21.31
CA THR A 383 -0.33 -4.45 -20.03
C THR A 383 0.04 -5.92 -19.90
N SER A 384 0.12 -6.67 -21.01
CA SER A 384 0.54 -8.08 -20.99
C SER A 384 2.04 -8.29 -20.69
N VAL A 385 2.88 -7.30 -20.98
CA VAL A 385 4.35 -7.38 -20.78
C VAL A 385 4.85 -6.57 -19.60
N LEU A 386 4.00 -5.75 -18.96
CA LEU A 386 4.36 -5.00 -17.76
C LEU A 386 4.62 -5.96 -16.59
N PRO A 387 5.65 -5.72 -15.77
CA PRO A 387 5.79 -6.43 -14.50
C PRO A 387 4.64 -6.10 -13.55
N GLU A 388 4.31 -6.99 -12.61
CA GLU A 388 3.27 -6.72 -11.60
C GLU A 388 3.68 -5.60 -10.63
N VAL A 389 4.99 -5.41 -10.42
CA VAL A 389 5.57 -4.36 -9.57
C VAL A 389 6.68 -3.65 -10.34
N GLY A 390 6.53 -2.33 -10.49
CA GLY A 390 7.50 -1.46 -11.16
C GLY A 390 8.34 -0.63 -10.21
N GLY A 391 9.13 0.27 -10.80
CA GLY A 391 10.02 1.17 -10.08
C GLY A 391 9.41 2.49 -9.61
N ALA A 392 8.25 2.91 -10.15
CA ALA A 392 7.65 4.20 -9.79
C ALA A 392 6.92 4.13 -8.45
N GLN A 393 7.50 4.77 -7.44
CA GLN A 393 6.78 5.03 -6.20
C GLN A 393 5.79 6.17 -6.41
N VAL A 394 4.49 5.87 -6.37
CA VAL A 394 3.42 6.88 -6.47
C VAL A 394 3.08 7.47 -5.11
N GLN A 395 3.32 6.73 -4.03
CA GLN A 395 3.02 7.14 -2.67
C GLN A 395 4.24 6.96 -1.77
N ASP A 396 4.32 7.78 -0.74
CA ASP A 396 5.32 7.70 0.32
C ASP A 396 4.97 6.68 1.41
N GLY A 397 3.82 6.02 1.29
CA GLY A 397 3.34 4.96 2.18
C GLY A 397 2.67 5.45 3.46
N TYR A 398 2.54 6.76 3.69
CA TYR A 398 1.84 7.26 4.86
C TYR A 398 0.31 7.18 4.69
N ARG A 399 -0.38 6.90 5.81
CA ARG A 399 -1.84 6.88 5.86
C ARG A 399 -2.42 8.28 5.62
N ARG A 400 -3.47 8.38 4.81
CA ARG A 400 -4.01 9.66 4.32
C ARG A 400 -5.31 10.05 5.02
N VAL A 401 -5.28 11.19 5.69
CA VAL A 401 -6.38 11.72 6.50
C VAL A 401 -6.89 13.02 5.89
N ALA A 402 -8.18 13.09 5.57
CA ALA A 402 -8.82 14.36 5.20
C ALA A 402 -9.46 14.99 6.44
N LEU A 403 -9.12 16.25 6.73
CA LEU A 403 -9.74 17.02 7.81
C LEU A 403 -10.83 17.95 7.25
N ILE A 404 -12.10 17.54 7.41
CA ILE A 404 -13.25 18.16 6.74
C ILE A 404 -14.25 18.69 7.78
N GLY A 405 -15.07 19.66 7.40
CA GLY A 405 -16.10 20.25 8.24
C GLY A 405 -16.45 21.66 7.78
N ARG A 406 -17.52 22.23 8.31
CA ARG A 406 -17.95 23.60 7.98
C ARG A 406 -16.93 24.66 8.34
N PRO A 407 -17.00 25.88 7.78
CA PRO A 407 -16.20 27.02 8.26
C PRO A 407 -16.31 27.20 9.78
N ASN A 408 -15.24 27.65 10.44
CA ASN A 408 -15.21 28.04 11.87
C ASN A 408 -15.46 26.94 12.93
N VAL A 409 -15.66 25.68 12.55
CA VAL A 409 -15.75 24.53 13.47
C VAL A 409 -14.42 24.20 14.19
N GLY A 410 -13.32 24.87 13.82
CA GLY A 410 -12.01 24.73 14.48
C GLY A 410 -11.02 23.76 13.83
N LYS A 411 -11.20 23.43 12.54
CA LYS A 411 -10.25 22.59 11.76
C LYS A 411 -8.80 23.10 11.82
N SER A 412 -8.58 24.39 11.57
CA SER A 412 -7.23 24.98 11.55
C SER A 412 -6.58 24.93 12.94
N SER A 413 -7.36 25.17 14.00
CA SER A 413 -6.91 25.05 15.38
C SER A 413 -6.53 23.60 15.73
N LEU A 414 -7.34 22.63 15.30
CA LEU A 414 -7.04 21.21 15.49
C LEU A 414 -5.76 20.82 14.75
N LEU A 415 -5.63 21.19 13.47
CA LEU A 415 -4.44 20.89 12.67
C LEU A 415 -3.17 21.46 13.32
N ASN A 416 -3.18 22.70 13.78
CA ASN A 416 -2.01 23.32 14.43
C ASN A 416 -1.56 22.57 15.69
N ILE A 417 -2.52 22.03 16.44
CA ILE A 417 -2.25 21.37 17.72
C ILE A 417 -1.79 19.93 17.53
N LEU A 418 -2.23 19.29 16.45
CA LEU A 418 -1.69 18.02 15.99
C LEU A 418 -0.27 18.23 15.43
N ALA A 419 -0.05 19.24 14.57
CA ALA A 419 1.25 19.53 13.96
C ALA A 419 2.32 19.98 14.98
N GLY A 420 1.93 20.59 16.09
CA GLY A 420 2.83 21.00 17.16
C GLY A 420 3.46 19.86 17.98
N GLN A 421 3.11 18.59 17.73
CA GLN A 421 3.64 17.45 18.48
C GLN A 421 4.98 16.90 17.99
N ASN A 422 5.36 17.16 16.73
CA ASN A 422 6.67 16.98 16.09
C ASN A 422 6.37 16.88 14.59
N ARG A 423 6.92 17.79 13.79
CA ARG A 423 6.84 17.66 12.33
C ARG A 423 7.89 16.66 11.92
N ALA A 424 7.51 15.61 11.20
CA ALA A 424 8.48 14.76 10.53
C ALA A 424 9.27 15.63 9.53
N LEU A 425 10.58 15.77 9.76
CA LEU A 425 11.50 16.33 8.78
C LEU A 425 11.64 15.29 7.67
N VAL A 426 11.16 15.62 6.47
CA VAL A 426 11.28 14.73 5.31
C VAL A 426 12.47 15.18 4.49
N ASP A 427 13.38 14.26 4.18
CA ASP A 427 14.37 14.47 3.12
C ASP A 427 13.66 14.45 1.76
N ASP A 428 13.90 15.49 0.95
CA ASP A 428 13.34 15.63 -0.38
C ASP A 428 13.91 14.58 -1.35
N VAL A 429 13.33 13.37 -1.35
CA VAL A 429 13.59 12.39 -2.41
C VAL A 429 12.88 12.84 -3.68
N ALA A 430 13.65 13.23 -4.69
CA ALA A 430 13.19 13.60 -6.02
C ALA A 430 12.43 12.43 -6.69
N GLY A 431 11.25 12.71 -7.25
CA GLY A 431 10.55 11.78 -8.15
C GLY A 431 9.13 11.37 -7.77
N THR A 432 8.58 11.83 -6.64
CA THR A 432 7.14 11.70 -6.35
C THR A 432 6.39 12.93 -6.86
N THR A 433 5.19 12.75 -7.41
CA THR A 433 4.21 13.82 -7.66
C THR A 433 3.73 14.36 -6.31
N ARG A 434 4.60 15.12 -5.64
CA ARG A 434 4.29 15.76 -4.37
C ARG A 434 3.35 16.91 -4.68
N ASP A 435 2.13 16.84 -4.16
CA ASP A 435 1.34 18.05 -4.01
C ASP A 435 1.93 18.88 -2.86
N PRO A 436 2.37 20.12 -3.10
CA PRO A 436 3.03 20.98 -2.11
C PRO A 436 2.09 21.49 -1.00
N ILE A 437 0.95 20.82 -0.78
CA ILE A 437 -0.19 21.28 0.01
C ILE A 437 -0.53 20.34 1.19
N ASP A 438 0.05 19.14 1.26
CA ASP A 438 -0.20 18.16 2.33
C ASP A 438 0.81 18.31 3.49
N GLU A 439 0.43 17.93 4.71
CA GLU A 439 1.31 17.94 5.90
C GLU A 439 1.49 16.55 6.50
N LEU A 440 2.71 16.22 6.90
CA LEU A 440 3.00 15.03 7.71
C LEU A 440 2.98 15.37 9.20
N ILE A 441 2.23 14.59 9.97
CA ILE A 441 2.01 14.79 11.40
C ILE A 441 2.24 13.47 12.13
N ASP A 442 3.12 13.49 13.13
CA ASP A 442 3.32 12.37 14.06
C ASP A 442 2.24 12.39 15.13
N LEU A 443 1.38 11.37 15.12
CA LEU A 443 0.24 11.27 16.02
C LEU A 443 0.12 9.83 16.56
N GLY A 444 0.27 9.70 17.88
CA GLY A 444 0.11 8.43 18.58
C GLY A 444 1.10 7.34 18.16
N GLY A 445 2.34 7.73 17.83
CA GLY A 445 3.43 6.83 17.45
C GLY A 445 3.48 6.40 15.99
N SER A 446 2.66 7.01 15.13
CA SER A 446 2.69 6.80 13.67
C SER A 446 2.66 8.16 12.96
N THR A 447 3.30 8.26 11.80
CA THR A 447 3.23 9.44 10.93
C THR A 447 2.03 9.34 9.98
N TRP A 448 1.27 10.42 9.88
CA TRP A 448 0.06 10.53 9.05
C TRP A 448 0.17 11.68 8.06
N ARG A 449 -0.34 11.49 6.84
CA ARG A 449 -0.43 12.52 5.82
C ARG A 449 -1.82 13.18 5.85
N PHE A 450 -1.87 14.43 6.27
CA PHE A 450 -3.09 15.23 6.23
C PHE A 450 -3.23 15.92 4.87
N ILE A 451 -4.35 15.66 4.19
CA ILE A 451 -4.64 16.12 2.82
C ILE A 451 -5.28 17.51 2.82
N ASP A 452 -4.90 18.35 1.85
CA ASP A 452 -5.47 19.69 1.59
C ASP A 452 -5.37 20.66 2.78
N THR A 453 -4.21 20.72 3.44
CA THR A 453 -4.03 21.61 4.61
C THR A 453 -3.88 23.08 4.23
N ALA A 454 -3.39 23.40 3.01
CA ALA A 454 -3.30 24.79 2.55
C ALA A 454 -4.68 25.45 2.39
N GLY A 455 -5.73 24.68 2.04
CA GLY A 455 -7.12 25.16 2.03
C GLY A 455 -7.64 25.53 3.42
N ILE A 456 -7.20 24.79 4.45
CA ILE A 456 -7.52 25.04 5.86
C ILE A 456 -6.80 26.29 6.38
N ARG A 457 -5.55 26.54 5.95
CA ARG A 457 -4.76 27.71 6.35
C ARG A 457 -5.19 29.01 5.64
N ARG A 458 -5.51 28.97 4.34
CA ARG A 458 -5.97 30.17 3.59
C ARG A 458 -7.29 30.74 4.14
N ARG A 459 -8.20 29.88 4.64
CA ARG A 459 -9.47 30.30 5.26
C ARG A 459 -9.33 30.97 6.63
N ALA A 460 -8.18 30.86 7.30
CA ALA A 460 -7.92 31.67 8.49
C ALA A 460 -7.84 33.17 8.16
N ASN A 461 -7.52 33.52 6.90
CA ASN A 461 -7.26 34.91 6.49
C ASN A 461 -8.22 35.47 5.43
N GLN A 462 -9.10 34.67 4.80
CA GLN A 462 -10.06 35.17 3.79
C GLN A 462 -11.44 34.51 3.92
N GLN A 463 -12.45 35.31 4.26
CA GLN A 463 -13.87 34.96 4.21
C GLN A 463 -14.42 35.28 2.81
N SER A 464 -14.43 34.31 1.90
CA SER A 464 -15.38 34.23 0.75
C SER A 464 -14.88 33.23 -0.29
N GLY A 465 -15.41 32.02 -0.25
CA GLY A 465 -15.45 31.14 -1.41
C GLY A 465 -16.88 30.64 -1.53
N THR A 466 -17.44 30.60 -2.73
CA THR A 466 -18.80 30.09 -2.94
C THR A 466 -18.89 28.62 -2.48
N ASP A 467 -20.04 28.22 -1.95
CA ASP A 467 -20.27 26.86 -1.41
C ASP A 467 -19.90 25.76 -2.42
N TYR A 468 -20.07 26.04 -3.72
CA TYR A 468 -19.69 25.13 -4.81
C TYR A 468 -18.21 24.72 -4.79
N TYR A 469 -17.29 25.68 -4.59
CA TYR A 469 -15.85 25.37 -4.52
C TYR A 469 -15.47 24.67 -3.21
N ALA A 470 -16.26 24.82 -2.14
CA ALA A 470 -16.05 24.08 -0.90
C ALA A 470 -16.37 22.59 -1.10
N THR A 471 -17.46 22.26 -1.79
CA THR A 471 -17.86 20.89 -2.09
C THR A 471 -16.86 20.19 -3.00
N LEU A 472 -16.43 20.83 -4.09
CA LEU A 472 -15.42 20.27 -5.00
C LEU A 472 -14.09 19.96 -4.30
N ARG A 473 -13.64 20.84 -3.40
CA ARG A 473 -12.42 20.59 -2.60
C ARG A 473 -12.61 19.44 -1.62
N THR A 474 -13.74 19.39 -0.92
CA THR A 474 -14.07 18.26 -0.05
C THR A 474 -14.04 16.94 -0.84
N GLN A 475 -14.62 16.92 -2.04
CA GLN A 475 -14.61 15.74 -2.90
C GLN A 475 -13.18 15.36 -3.32
N ALA A 476 -12.38 16.31 -3.79
CA ALA A 476 -10.98 16.06 -4.16
C ALA A 476 -10.12 15.57 -2.97
N ALA A 477 -10.36 16.09 -1.76
CA ALA A 477 -9.70 15.64 -0.54
C ALA A 477 -10.13 14.20 -0.18
N LEU A 478 -11.43 13.87 -0.31
CA LEU A 478 -11.96 12.53 -0.06
C LEU A 478 -11.42 11.50 -1.06
N GLU A 479 -11.32 11.84 -2.34
CA GLU A 479 -10.78 10.95 -3.38
C GLU A 479 -9.36 10.47 -3.02
N ARG A 480 -8.54 11.37 -2.46
CA ARG A 480 -7.16 11.10 -2.04
C ARG A 480 -7.02 10.50 -0.65
N ALA A 481 -8.00 10.66 0.24
CA ALA A 481 -7.93 10.19 1.61
C ALA A 481 -8.41 8.74 1.77
N GLU A 482 -8.01 8.11 2.87
CA GLU A 482 -8.51 6.80 3.30
C GLU A 482 -9.55 6.96 4.43
N VAL A 483 -9.30 7.93 5.31
CA VAL A 483 -10.18 8.30 6.42
C VAL A 483 -10.48 9.79 6.40
N ALA A 484 -11.74 10.13 6.64
CA ALA A 484 -12.17 11.49 6.85
C ALA A 484 -12.44 11.74 8.35
N VAL A 485 -11.83 12.79 8.86
CA VAL A 485 -12.13 13.36 10.18
C VAL A 485 -13.07 14.53 9.96
N VAL A 486 -14.36 14.32 10.23
CA VAL A 486 -15.38 15.36 10.12
C VAL A 486 -15.48 16.09 11.46
N VAL A 487 -15.10 17.36 11.45
CA VAL A 487 -15.10 18.23 12.64
C VAL A 487 -16.42 18.99 12.72
N LEU A 488 -17.15 18.75 13.81
CA LEU A 488 -18.36 19.45 14.19
C LEU A 488 -18.08 20.39 15.36
N ASP A 489 -18.82 21.48 15.45
CA ASP A 489 -18.82 22.36 16.61
C ASP A 489 -19.85 21.84 17.62
N ALA A 490 -19.39 21.34 18.77
CA ALA A 490 -20.27 20.77 19.79
C ALA A 490 -21.10 21.85 20.51
N ALA A 491 -20.69 23.12 20.46
CA ALA A 491 -21.41 24.22 21.08
C ALA A 491 -22.60 24.71 20.23
N GLU A 492 -22.66 24.35 18.95
CA GLU A 492 -23.73 24.73 18.02
C GLU A 492 -24.58 23.51 17.63
N PRO A 493 -25.84 23.71 17.22
CA PRO A 493 -26.66 22.62 16.66
C PRO A 493 -26.06 22.03 15.38
N ILE A 494 -26.23 20.73 15.17
CA ILE A 494 -25.82 20.06 13.94
C ILE A 494 -26.58 20.66 12.75
N SER A 495 -25.85 21.20 11.77
CA SER A 495 -26.45 21.86 10.61
C SER A 495 -26.66 20.92 9.42
N GLU A 496 -27.48 21.32 8.44
CA GLU A 496 -27.64 20.56 7.19
C GLU A 496 -26.32 20.37 6.43
N GLN A 497 -25.42 21.36 6.48
CA GLN A 497 -24.13 21.27 5.78
C GLN A 497 -23.20 20.25 6.46
N ASP A 498 -23.31 20.05 7.79
CA ASP A 498 -22.61 18.98 8.49
C ASP A 498 -23.10 17.61 7.99
N LEU A 499 -24.42 17.43 7.89
CA LEU A 499 -25.02 16.19 7.42
C LEU A 499 -24.64 15.89 5.97
N ARG A 500 -24.65 16.89 5.09
CA ARG A 500 -24.22 16.72 3.69
C ARG A 500 -22.76 16.28 3.59
N ILE A 501 -21.87 16.85 4.40
CA ILE A 501 -20.45 16.44 4.44
C ILE A 501 -20.34 14.98 4.88
N ILE A 502 -21.06 14.57 5.92
CA ILE A 502 -21.06 13.19 6.43
C ILE A 502 -21.55 12.22 5.35
N THR A 503 -22.65 12.54 4.67
CA THR A 503 -23.18 11.73 3.55
C THR A 503 -22.15 11.62 2.42
N MET A 504 -21.46 12.70 2.05
CA MET A 504 -20.39 12.64 1.03
C MET A 504 -19.26 11.68 1.42
N VAL A 505 -18.89 11.62 2.70
CA VAL A 505 -17.85 10.69 3.18
C VAL A 505 -18.32 9.24 3.04
N GLU A 506 -19.56 8.96 3.47
CA GLU A 506 -20.15 7.63 3.40
C GLU A 506 -20.30 7.16 1.95
N GLU A 507 -20.80 8.01 1.05
CA GLU A 507 -20.93 7.74 -0.39
C GLU A 507 -19.57 7.49 -1.04
N ALA A 508 -18.54 8.24 -0.65
CA ALA A 508 -17.16 8.02 -1.08
C ALA A 508 -16.55 6.72 -0.51
N GLY A 509 -17.24 6.04 0.40
CA GLY A 509 -16.82 4.77 1.00
C GLY A 509 -15.58 4.90 1.87
N LYS A 510 -15.32 6.08 2.44
CA LYS A 510 -14.14 6.33 3.27
C LYS A 510 -14.43 6.02 4.73
N ALA A 511 -13.40 5.65 5.49
CA ALA A 511 -13.52 5.55 6.93
C ALA A 511 -13.93 6.92 7.51
N LEU A 512 -14.76 6.93 8.56
CA LEU A 512 -15.35 8.14 9.12
C LEU A 512 -15.11 8.22 10.62
N ILE A 513 -14.59 9.37 11.05
CA ILE A 513 -14.50 9.77 12.46
C ILE A 513 -15.20 11.11 12.60
N ILE A 514 -16.09 11.21 13.58
CA ILE A 514 -16.79 12.43 13.93
C ILE A 514 -16.11 13.04 15.14
N VAL A 515 -15.55 14.22 14.96
CA VAL A 515 -14.93 15.00 16.02
C VAL A 515 -15.93 16.02 16.52
N MET A 516 -16.28 15.96 17.80
CA MET A 516 -17.05 16.98 18.50
C MET A 516 -16.08 17.98 19.13
N ASN A 517 -15.77 19.05 18.38
CA ASN A 517 -14.80 20.06 18.80
C ASN A 517 -15.45 21.17 19.65
N LYS A 518 -14.62 21.98 20.30
CA LYS A 518 -15.03 23.03 21.25
C LYS A 518 -15.77 22.49 22.46
N TRP A 519 -15.40 21.29 22.90
CA TRP A 519 -15.99 20.66 24.09
C TRP A 519 -15.80 21.49 25.37
N ASP A 520 -14.83 22.41 25.39
CA ASP A 520 -14.64 23.39 26.46
C ASP A 520 -15.79 24.39 26.61
N LEU A 521 -16.68 24.48 25.62
CA LEU A 521 -17.85 25.36 25.61
C LEU A 521 -19.17 24.61 25.84
N VAL A 522 -19.13 23.30 26.05
CA VAL A 522 -20.32 22.46 26.24
C VAL A 522 -20.62 22.35 27.74
N ASP A 523 -21.74 22.91 28.17
CA ASP A 523 -22.30 22.74 29.51
C ASP A 523 -23.26 21.54 29.59
N GLU A 524 -23.80 21.25 30.79
CA GLU A 524 -24.68 20.10 31.02
C GLU A 524 -25.96 20.16 30.18
N ASP A 525 -26.55 21.35 30.02
CA ASP A 525 -27.76 21.55 29.21
C ASP A 525 -27.48 21.36 27.72
N ARG A 526 -26.36 21.89 27.21
CA ARG A 526 -25.92 21.67 25.84
C ARG A 526 -25.60 20.20 25.59
N GLN A 527 -25.01 19.50 26.55
CA GLN A 527 -24.70 18.07 26.42
C GLN A 527 -25.98 17.24 26.20
N ILE A 528 -27.02 17.47 26.99
CA ILE A 528 -28.30 16.75 26.87
C ILE A 528 -28.96 17.03 25.50
N THR A 529 -28.90 18.27 25.02
CA THR A 529 -29.46 18.62 23.71
C THR A 529 -28.65 18.03 22.56
N LEU A 530 -27.32 18.03 22.67
CA LEU A 530 -26.41 17.45 21.67
C LEU A 530 -26.62 15.94 21.57
N ASP A 531 -26.76 15.22 22.68
CA ASP A 531 -27.00 13.78 22.66
C ASP A 531 -28.30 13.44 21.90
N ARG A 532 -29.38 14.21 22.11
CA ARG A 532 -30.63 14.06 21.36
C ARG A 532 -30.50 14.42 19.87
N GLU A 533 -29.68 15.40 19.53
CA GLU A 533 -29.38 15.76 18.14
C GLU A 533 -28.61 14.64 17.44
N VAL A 534 -27.62 14.05 18.12
CA VAL A 534 -26.83 12.94 17.60
C VAL A 534 -27.73 11.72 17.33
N ASP A 535 -28.55 11.33 18.29
CA ASP A 535 -29.46 10.19 18.13
C ASP A 535 -30.48 10.39 16.98
N ARG A 536 -30.85 11.65 16.69
CA ARG A 536 -31.81 11.98 15.63
C ARG A 536 -31.18 12.11 14.25
N HIS A 537 -30.00 12.71 14.17
CA HIS A 537 -29.41 13.16 12.90
C HIS A 537 -28.26 12.28 12.41
N LEU A 538 -27.66 11.47 13.28
CA LEU A 538 -26.50 10.63 12.98
C LEU A 538 -26.81 9.13 13.06
N ASP A 539 -28.09 8.75 13.05
CA ASP A 539 -28.58 7.35 13.07
C ASP A 539 -27.99 6.50 11.92
N GLN A 540 -27.88 7.09 10.73
CA GLN A 540 -27.26 6.46 9.56
C GLN A 540 -25.75 6.15 9.73
N VAL A 541 -25.07 6.86 10.63
CA VAL A 541 -23.62 6.74 10.89
C VAL A 541 -23.30 6.40 12.34
N GLU A 542 -24.18 5.69 13.05
CA GLU A 542 -23.93 5.19 14.42
C GLU A 542 -22.63 4.39 14.53
N TRP A 543 -22.23 3.75 13.43
CA TRP A 543 -20.99 3.00 13.32
C TRP A 543 -19.75 3.90 13.34
N ALA A 544 -19.85 5.21 13.08
CA ALA A 544 -18.73 6.14 13.09
C ALA A 544 -18.22 6.39 14.51
N GLN A 545 -16.91 6.42 14.68
CA GLN A 545 -16.33 6.72 16.00
C GLN A 545 -16.46 8.21 16.31
N ARG A 546 -16.91 8.51 17.53
CA ARG A 546 -17.04 9.89 18.05
C ARG A 546 -15.88 10.21 18.99
N VAL A 547 -15.23 11.35 18.76
CA VAL A 547 -14.15 11.86 19.60
C VAL A 547 -14.47 13.28 20.05
N ASN A 548 -14.70 13.45 21.35
CA ASN A 548 -14.90 14.77 21.95
C ASN A 548 -13.54 15.40 22.23
N LEU A 549 -13.33 16.63 21.75
CA LEU A 549 -12.08 17.34 21.94
C LEU A 549 -12.27 18.84 22.06
N ALA A 550 -11.30 19.51 22.65
CA ALA A 550 -11.22 20.96 22.65
C ALA A 550 -9.91 21.35 22.00
N ALA A 551 -9.96 21.75 20.71
CA ALA A 551 -8.78 22.12 19.97
C ALA A 551 -8.02 23.20 20.75
N LYS A 552 -8.67 24.30 21.15
CA LYS A 552 -8.01 25.43 21.85
C LYS A 552 -7.12 25.03 23.05
N THR A 553 -7.53 24.04 23.85
CA THR A 553 -6.80 23.59 25.03
C THR A 553 -5.94 22.35 24.79
N GLY A 554 -6.17 21.65 23.67
CA GLY A 554 -5.56 20.35 23.36
C GLY A 554 -6.17 19.18 24.14
N TRP A 555 -7.29 19.37 24.86
CA TRP A 555 -7.93 18.32 25.63
C TRP A 555 -8.41 17.16 24.73
N HIS A 556 -8.11 15.92 25.15
CA HIS A 556 -8.45 14.66 24.47
C HIS A 556 -7.93 14.48 23.03
N ARG A 557 -6.95 15.27 22.60
CA ARG A 557 -6.33 15.10 21.27
C ARG A 557 -5.69 13.72 21.06
N ASP A 558 -5.21 13.09 22.13
CA ASP A 558 -4.58 11.77 22.15
C ASP A 558 -5.54 10.63 21.76
N ARG A 559 -6.86 10.85 21.88
CA ARG A 559 -7.89 9.88 21.48
C ARG A 559 -8.09 9.78 19.97
N LEU A 560 -7.60 10.74 19.19
CA LEU A 560 -7.76 10.75 17.74
C LEU A 560 -6.96 9.62 17.06
N ALA A 561 -5.71 9.36 17.50
CA ALA A 561 -4.88 8.32 16.91
C ALA A 561 -5.48 6.90 17.05
N PRO A 562 -5.94 6.49 18.26
CA PRO A 562 -6.68 5.24 18.42
C PRO A 562 -7.92 5.15 17.53
N ALA A 563 -8.70 6.23 17.42
CA ALA A 563 -9.89 6.24 16.57
C ALA A 563 -9.53 6.05 15.09
N LEU A 564 -8.49 6.73 14.58
CA LEU A 564 -7.94 6.57 13.23
C LEU A 564 -7.55 5.12 12.95
N ARG A 565 -6.78 4.50 13.86
CA ARG A 565 -6.37 3.10 13.72
C ARG A 565 -7.55 2.14 13.69
N THR A 566 -8.49 2.27 14.61
CA THR A 566 -9.68 1.40 14.68
C THR A 566 -10.54 1.55 13.41
N ALA A 567 -10.71 2.77 12.92
CA ALA A 567 -11.49 3.04 11.72
C ALA A 567 -10.82 2.43 10.48
N LEU A 568 -9.51 2.63 10.29
CA LEU A 568 -8.78 2.10 9.14
C LEU A 568 -8.59 0.59 9.19
N ALA A 569 -8.36 0.00 10.38
CA ALA A 569 -8.31 -1.45 10.54
C ALA A 569 -9.64 -2.11 10.17
N SER A 570 -10.77 -1.47 10.51
CA SER A 570 -12.11 -1.92 10.11
C SER A 570 -12.34 -1.72 8.60
N TRP A 571 -11.79 -0.66 8.03
CA TRP A 571 -11.83 -0.32 6.60
C TRP A 571 -10.86 -1.15 5.75
N GLU A 572 -10.07 -2.03 6.35
CA GLU A 572 -9.21 -2.99 5.66
C GLU A 572 -9.56 -4.42 6.08
N ARG A 573 -10.71 -4.61 6.76
CA ARG A 573 -11.07 -5.89 7.35
C ARG A 573 -11.65 -6.83 6.29
N ARG A 574 -11.00 -8.00 6.13
CA ARG A 574 -11.54 -9.14 5.37
C ARG A 574 -12.25 -10.12 6.31
N VAL A 575 -13.43 -10.56 5.91
CA VAL A 575 -14.17 -11.67 6.48
C VAL A 575 -14.00 -12.88 5.55
N PRO A 576 -13.50 -14.03 6.04
CA PRO A 576 -13.36 -15.24 5.23
C PRO A 576 -14.70 -15.67 4.61
N THR A 577 -14.68 -16.05 3.33
CA THR A 577 -15.88 -16.45 2.57
C THR A 577 -16.62 -17.60 3.24
N SER A 578 -15.90 -18.57 3.80
CA SER A 578 -16.51 -19.68 4.56
C SER A 578 -17.30 -19.17 5.77
N LYS A 579 -16.68 -18.35 6.62
CA LYS A 579 -17.30 -17.75 7.80
C LYS A 579 -18.52 -16.89 7.43
N LEU A 580 -18.42 -16.10 6.36
CA LEU A 580 -19.51 -15.29 5.84
C LEU A 580 -20.71 -16.14 5.41
N ASN A 581 -20.48 -17.22 4.67
CA ASN A 581 -21.55 -18.09 4.19
C ASN A 581 -22.18 -18.91 5.33
N SER A 582 -21.40 -19.37 6.31
CA SER A 582 -21.92 -19.99 7.52
C SER A 582 -22.83 -19.03 8.30
N PHE A 583 -22.38 -17.78 8.50
CA PHE A 583 -23.18 -16.74 9.13
C PHE A 583 -24.49 -16.48 8.38
N LEU A 584 -24.43 -16.30 7.06
CA LEU A 584 -25.62 -16.05 6.25
C LEU A 584 -26.59 -17.25 6.28
N GLY A 585 -26.09 -18.48 6.26
CA GLY A 585 -26.92 -19.68 6.40
C GLY A 585 -27.74 -19.65 7.68
N THR A 586 -27.09 -19.38 8.82
CA THR A 586 -27.76 -19.23 10.12
C THR A 586 -28.76 -18.08 10.13
N LEU A 587 -28.38 -16.93 9.56
CA LEU A 587 -29.21 -15.74 9.49
C LEU A 587 -30.50 -15.98 8.68
N ILE A 588 -30.37 -16.62 7.52
CA ILE A 588 -31.49 -16.92 6.62
C ILE A 588 -32.41 -17.96 7.23
N ALA A 589 -31.87 -18.97 7.93
CA ALA A 589 -32.67 -19.97 8.62
C ALA A 589 -33.55 -19.33 9.72
N ALA A 590 -33.00 -18.36 10.46
CA ALA A 590 -33.73 -17.64 11.50
C ALA A 590 -34.71 -16.59 10.95
N THR A 591 -34.33 -15.88 9.88
CA THR A 591 -35.16 -14.81 9.29
C THR A 591 -35.08 -14.89 7.77
N PRO A 592 -35.94 -15.70 7.12
CA PRO A 592 -35.92 -15.89 5.67
C PRO A 592 -36.29 -14.60 4.90
N PRO A 593 -35.80 -14.41 3.66
CA PRO A 593 -36.19 -13.29 2.81
C PRO A 593 -37.71 -13.26 2.57
N PRO A 594 -38.36 -12.09 2.53
CA PRO A 594 -39.79 -11.99 2.26
C PRO A 594 -40.13 -12.50 0.86
N VAL A 595 -41.31 -13.11 0.72
CA VAL A 595 -41.83 -13.61 -0.57
C VAL A 595 -42.43 -12.45 -1.36
N ARG A 596 -42.03 -12.26 -2.63
CA ARG A 596 -42.64 -11.29 -3.55
C ARG A 596 -42.86 -11.93 -4.92
N GLY A 597 -44.03 -11.71 -5.53
CA GLY A 597 -44.36 -12.29 -6.83
C GLY A 597 -44.49 -13.82 -6.84
N GLY A 598 -44.86 -14.41 -5.70
CA GLY A 598 -45.14 -15.85 -5.57
C GLY A 598 -43.91 -16.76 -5.43
N LYS A 599 -42.69 -16.23 -5.49
CA LYS A 599 -41.46 -17.00 -5.23
C LYS A 599 -40.56 -16.28 -4.25
N GLN A 600 -40.05 -17.03 -3.27
CA GLN A 600 -39.06 -16.52 -2.34
C GLN A 600 -37.69 -16.44 -3.01
N PRO A 601 -36.99 -15.29 -2.99
CA PRO A 601 -35.63 -15.21 -3.46
C PRO A 601 -34.72 -16.03 -2.55
N LYS A 602 -33.91 -16.91 -3.14
CA LYS A 602 -32.90 -17.69 -2.41
C LYS A 602 -31.57 -16.96 -2.49
N ILE A 603 -30.92 -16.79 -1.35
CA ILE A 603 -29.51 -16.41 -1.29
C ILE A 603 -28.70 -17.70 -1.50
N LEU A 604 -27.82 -17.68 -2.50
CA LEU A 604 -27.02 -18.84 -2.90
C LEU A 604 -25.72 -18.88 -2.10
N TYR A 605 -24.98 -17.79 -2.16
CA TYR A 605 -23.74 -17.58 -1.43
C TYR A 605 -23.44 -16.07 -1.39
N ALA A 606 -22.48 -15.67 -0.58
CA ALA A 606 -21.90 -14.34 -0.60
C ALA A 606 -20.38 -14.38 -0.56
N THR A 607 -19.77 -13.30 -1.02
CA THR A 607 -18.33 -13.06 -0.90
C THR A 607 -18.10 -11.60 -0.51
N GLN A 608 -16.95 -11.32 0.08
CA GLN A 608 -16.49 -9.96 0.25
C GLN A 608 -15.59 -9.58 -0.94
N ALA A 609 -16.13 -8.82 -1.89
CA ALA A 609 -15.46 -8.45 -3.13
C ALA A 609 -14.41 -7.33 -2.97
N GLY A 610 -14.43 -6.60 -1.85
CA GLY A 610 -13.42 -5.58 -1.55
C GLY A 610 -13.43 -5.23 -0.06
N ILE A 611 -12.34 -4.64 0.44
CA ILE A 611 -12.22 -4.33 1.87
C ILE A 611 -12.16 -2.84 2.17
N SER A 612 -11.87 -1.98 1.20
CA SER A 612 -11.67 -0.53 1.37
C SER A 612 -12.65 0.31 0.53
N PRO A 613 -13.95 0.37 0.88
CA PRO A 613 -14.57 -0.18 2.09
C PRO A 613 -15.01 -1.64 1.97
N PRO A 614 -15.41 -2.30 3.09
CA PRO A 614 -15.93 -3.66 3.10
C PRO A 614 -17.16 -3.79 2.21
N ARG A 615 -16.97 -4.43 1.05
CA ARG A 615 -18.00 -4.63 0.04
C ARG A 615 -18.39 -6.10 -0.04
N PHE A 616 -19.59 -6.41 0.43
CA PHE A 616 -20.19 -7.73 0.37
C PHE A 616 -21.07 -7.85 -0.87
N VAL A 617 -20.87 -8.90 -1.66
CA VAL A 617 -21.70 -9.23 -2.81
C VAL A 617 -22.48 -10.50 -2.49
N ILE A 618 -23.81 -10.37 -2.46
CA ILE A 618 -24.73 -11.47 -2.18
C ILE A 618 -25.33 -11.95 -3.50
N PHE A 619 -25.13 -13.22 -3.81
CA PHE A 619 -25.66 -13.84 -5.02
C PHE A 619 -27.02 -14.47 -4.73
N THR A 620 -28.01 -14.12 -5.52
CA THR A 620 -29.40 -14.52 -5.28
C THR A 620 -30.09 -15.03 -6.54
N THR A 621 -31.15 -15.82 -6.36
CA THR A 621 -32.01 -16.27 -7.46
C THR A 621 -33.04 -15.23 -7.89
N GLY A 622 -33.17 -14.13 -7.14
CA GLY A 622 -34.17 -13.09 -7.35
C GLY A 622 -33.85 -11.84 -6.54
N PHE A 623 -34.59 -10.76 -6.80
CA PHE A 623 -34.36 -9.48 -6.16
C PHE A 623 -34.57 -9.54 -4.63
N LEU A 624 -33.66 -8.94 -3.86
CA LEU A 624 -33.83 -8.69 -2.43
C LEU A 624 -34.28 -7.25 -2.20
N GLU A 625 -35.31 -7.06 -1.38
CA GLU A 625 -35.81 -5.74 -0.97
C GLU A 625 -34.77 -4.93 -0.17
N SER A 626 -34.82 -3.60 -0.29
CA SER A 626 -33.91 -2.70 0.43
C SER A 626 -34.02 -2.83 1.95
N SER A 627 -35.19 -3.18 2.48
CA SER A 627 -35.37 -3.46 3.93
C SER A 627 -34.59 -4.69 4.37
N TYR A 628 -34.64 -5.77 3.60
CA TYR A 628 -33.90 -7.00 3.90
C TYR A 628 -32.39 -6.83 3.69
N ARG A 629 -31.98 -6.02 2.70
CA ARG A 629 -30.56 -5.62 2.53
C ARG A 629 -30.02 -4.87 3.74
N ARG A 630 -30.76 -3.86 4.23
CA ARG A 630 -30.41 -3.12 5.46
C ARG A 630 -30.38 -4.03 6.70
N PHE A 631 -31.29 -5.01 6.77
CA PHE A 631 -31.25 -6.03 7.80
C PHE A 631 -29.95 -6.85 7.75
N ILE A 632 -29.56 -7.34 6.57
CA ILE A 632 -28.29 -8.08 6.41
C ILE A 632 -27.10 -7.20 6.79
N GLU A 633 -27.06 -5.95 6.33
CA GLU A 633 -25.98 -5.01 6.67
C GLU A 633 -25.86 -4.82 8.19
N ARG A 634 -26.98 -4.55 8.88
CA ARG A 634 -27.00 -4.42 10.34
C ARG A 634 -26.47 -5.68 11.03
N ARG A 635 -26.90 -6.86 10.57
CA ARG A 635 -26.45 -8.15 11.14
C ARG A 635 -24.99 -8.44 10.85
N LEU A 636 -24.45 -8.03 9.71
CA LEU A 636 -23.02 -8.08 9.42
C LEU A 636 -22.23 -7.20 10.39
N ARG A 637 -22.72 -6.00 10.71
CA ARG A 637 -22.10 -5.12 11.69
C ARG A 637 -22.14 -5.71 13.10
N GLU A 638 -23.26 -6.29 13.51
CA GLU A 638 -23.42 -6.94 14.82
C GLU A 638 -22.48 -8.15 14.98
N GLU A 639 -22.33 -8.99 13.96
CA GLU A 639 -21.51 -10.21 14.02
C GLU A 639 -20.01 -9.92 13.87
N PHE A 640 -19.63 -9.14 12.86
CA PHE A 640 -18.22 -8.97 12.50
C PHE A 640 -17.61 -7.69 13.06
N GLY A 641 -18.41 -6.64 13.31
CA GLY A 641 -17.93 -5.34 13.77
C GLY A 641 -17.18 -4.56 12.68
N PHE A 642 -17.59 -3.31 12.46
CA PHE A 642 -16.93 -2.38 11.52
C PHE A 642 -16.94 -0.93 12.07
N PRO A 643 -16.39 -0.69 13.27
CA PRO A 643 -16.36 0.64 13.86
C PRO A 643 -15.54 1.62 12.99
N GLY A 644 -16.10 2.82 12.77
CA GLY A 644 -15.49 3.86 11.93
C GLY A 644 -15.51 3.58 10.44
N THR A 645 -16.22 2.54 9.96
CA THR A 645 -16.20 2.12 8.55
C THR A 645 -17.60 1.92 7.95
N PRO A 646 -17.86 2.45 6.74
CA PRO A 646 -19.08 2.12 6.00
C PRO A 646 -19.02 0.69 5.46
N VAL A 647 -20.13 -0.04 5.50
CA VAL A 647 -20.26 -1.39 4.93
C VAL A 647 -21.16 -1.33 3.71
N GLN A 648 -20.69 -1.85 2.57
CA GLN A 648 -21.45 -1.86 1.33
C GLN A 648 -21.99 -3.26 1.06
N VAL A 649 -23.31 -3.40 0.91
CA VAL A 649 -23.96 -4.66 0.55
C VAL A 649 -24.58 -4.55 -0.84
N ALA A 650 -23.96 -5.20 -1.82
CA ALA A 650 -24.46 -5.33 -3.17
C ALA A 650 -25.15 -6.68 -3.37
N VAL A 651 -26.19 -6.70 -4.21
CA VAL A 651 -26.93 -7.93 -4.56
C VAL A 651 -26.77 -8.17 -6.06
N ARG A 652 -26.31 -9.37 -6.43
CA ARG A 652 -26.27 -9.83 -7.81
C ARG A 652 -27.28 -10.95 -8.01
N VAL A 653 -28.27 -10.69 -8.86
CA VAL A 653 -29.24 -11.71 -9.26
C VAL A 653 -28.60 -12.55 -10.35
N ARG A 654 -28.54 -13.87 -10.15
CA ARG A 654 -28.09 -14.78 -11.19
C ARG A 654 -29.12 -14.81 -12.31
N GLU A 655 -28.73 -14.42 -13.51
CA GLU A 655 -29.53 -14.63 -14.71
C GLU A 655 -29.68 -16.15 -14.94
N ARG A 656 -30.90 -16.58 -15.24
CA ARG A 656 -31.13 -17.97 -15.65
C ARG A 656 -30.56 -18.12 -17.06
N GLU A 657 -29.59 -19.00 -17.23
CA GLU A 657 -29.33 -19.64 -18.52
C GLU A 657 -30.57 -20.40 -19.00
#